data_AF-U9SWQ1-F1
#
_entry.id   AF-U9SWQ1-F1
#
_cell.length_a   1.000
_cell.length_b   1.000
_cell.length_c   1.000
_cell.angle_alpha   90.00
_cell.angle_beta   90.00
_cell.angle_gamma   90.00
#
_symmetry.space_group_name_H-M   'P 1'
#
loop_
_entity.id
_entity.type
_entity.pdbx_description
1 polymer ?
#
loop_
_entity_poly.entity_id
_entity_poly.type
_entity_poly.pdbx_seq_one_letter_code
_entity_poly.pdbx_strand_id
1 'polypeptide(L)'
;MRIKLIDSEQIQINNERNERWIIVIGAQENPEEQEEYADQHRLCVLGGVAARLETSVRPNFFVGKMHSFLSLPDVTYLPVHLSGTWALSSDRSRLLIDNGEWDSDYQKIIWNRHILLDFLPKLYCKLLNNIIELYNNNEIDREIHPVSKFWPFPPITHNCPKYAVEYGLKVLHNILQNEDTFQLIDNDDDANEKVDILFNLLPRDQVKDVHTLLQNNWDGIGVRSNPDLMSLVRSLPIWKTLSDPLNEDFEPPLKAALHGHILPRKMPHYRTRDSRIFLDASIDITRRVLTELNVPLRNIRDYTFEDVEFPTVECDNYYHHFLRNILSTNTITGIVQGLRPRRCFPTSSRRLKRINDLYDQNNEVFRIVFGNTDVFLHPDFSDFSLTLSSIGFNNTIDQRTFINPPSDLRYRGFILVDYLYKNIEEFDLEAIERIPFVPIARSLDLPYSQHYNHTQILDSFRNIIIPRYKEVAWSRKCLIAEDVIPPQTILQDYPSLGKPSAPIVVVHLRFLHRTLRDEWRNNWAGAFKHNIEEIYKWLEGECLNGELNLLDYIREEDRLFLNINRDQDPFDLRNWVSADDLILNAAPEEERFVKSSLATYPNMLRSVGVREVTRPNFEINVRRHNQSNFGQSNMFRYFLDQNFPLHDVTFIMNNDRIKTSRFVLAASSEFFREEFVTGRYAGQSPPITINIRNLEPIRDIRFNSMRILLRYLYGQSIDHAIQNRQSLNGDDEEHHIVVNDSNNLVLYKDLLKMANYFVLNHLKELMELRLSYLVTRLNVQEMNRFASSSGANQLRGFCERFIETNGRL
;
A
#
# COMPACT_ATOMS: atom_id res chain seq x y z
N MET A 1 25.40 -68.91 -50.08
CA MET A 1 25.93 -67.53 -50.22
C MET A 1 27.35 -67.62 -50.80
N ARG A 2 27.78 -66.66 -51.64
CA ARG A 2 29.14 -66.61 -52.22
C ARG A 2 29.64 -65.16 -52.26
N ILE A 3 30.90 -64.93 -51.92
CA ILE A 3 31.58 -63.64 -51.99
C ILE A 3 32.66 -63.74 -53.06
N LYS A 4 32.80 -62.73 -53.91
CA LYS A 4 33.83 -62.67 -54.96
C LYS A 4 34.48 -61.29 -54.99
N LEU A 5 35.81 -61.28 -55.01
CA LEU A 5 36.62 -60.12 -55.40
C LEU A 5 36.91 -60.23 -56.90
N ILE A 6 36.71 -59.13 -57.63
CA ILE A 6 36.89 -59.08 -59.08
C ILE A 6 37.69 -57.82 -59.42
N ASP A 7 38.84 -58.02 -60.07
CA ASP A 7 39.58 -56.94 -60.72
C ASP A 7 39.15 -56.87 -62.18
N SER A 8 38.70 -55.69 -62.60
CA SER A 8 38.24 -55.43 -63.97
C SER A 8 39.16 -54.41 -64.63
N GLU A 9 39.79 -54.81 -65.74
CA GLU A 9 40.55 -53.93 -66.62
C GLU A 9 39.73 -53.65 -67.90
N GLN A 10 39.38 -52.39 -68.15
CA GLN A 10 38.78 -51.97 -69.42
C GLN A 10 39.74 -51.05 -70.17
N ILE A 11 40.13 -51.48 -71.38
CA ILE A 11 40.92 -50.69 -72.32
C ILE A 11 39.94 -49.98 -73.27
N GLN A 12 39.68 -48.69 -73.04
CA GLN A 12 39.10 -47.81 -74.06
C GLN A 12 40.19 -46.93 -74.67
N ILE A 13 40.04 -46.58 -75.95
CA ILE A 13 41.05 -46.04 -76.89
C ILE A 13 41.86 -44.81 -76.40
N ASN A 14 41.71 -44.29 -75.18
CA ASN A 14 42.65 -43.31 -74.60
C ASN A 14 42.72 -43.28 -73.05
N ASN A 15 42.34 -44.33 -72.29
CA ASN A 15 42.64 -44.43 -70.85
C ASN A 15 42.45 -45.88 -70.34
N GLU A 16 43.45 -46.42 -69.62
CA GLU A 16 43.33 -47.68 -68.88
C GLU A 16 42.50 -47.48 -67.61
N ARG A 17 41.33 -48.14 -67.53
CA ARG A 17 40.45 -48.08 -66.37
C ARG A 17 40.51 -49.40 -65.62
N ASN A 18 41.20 -49.38 -64.48
CA ASN A 18 41.28 -50.52 -63.56
C ASN A 18 40.33 -50.25 -62.40
N GLU A 19 39.39 -51.17 -62.17
CA GLU A 19 38.43 -51.11 -61.07
C GLU A 19 38.41 -52.42 -60.29
N ARG A 20 38.50 -52.30 -58.96
CA ARG A 20 38.40 -53.44 -58.04
C ARG A 20 37.00 -53.47 -57.43
N TRP A 21 36.34 -54.61 -57.51
CA TRP A 21 34.96 -54.81 -57.09
C TRP A 21 34.84 -55.94 -56.08
N ILE A 22 33.96 -55.77 -55.10
CA ILE A 22 33.50 -56.84 -54.24
C ILE A 22 32.02 -57.11 -54.50
N ILE A 23 31.66 -58.38 -54.66
CA ILE A 23 30.29 -58.80 -54.94
C ILE A 23 29.88 -59.88 -53.97
N VAL A 24 28.76 -59.63 -53.28
CA VAL A 24 28.12 -60.58 -52.38
C VAL A 24 26.83 -61.08 -53.03
N ILE A 25 26.71 -62.40 -53.20
CA ILE A 25 25.53 -63.05 -53.78
C ILE A 25 24.91 -64.01 -52.76
N GLY A 26 23.60 -63.93 -52.60
CA GLY A 26 22.81 -64.76 -51.70
C GLY A 26 21.66 -65.46 -52.40
N ALA A 27 21.10 -66.45 -51.71
CA ALA A 27 19.83 -67.07 -51.99
C ALA A 27 19.11 -67.30 -50.65
N GLN A 28 17.78 -67.24 -50.65
CA GLN A 28 16.93 -67.57 -49.50
C GLN A 28 15.74 -68.40 -50.01
N GLU A 29 15.09 -69.15 -49.12
CA GLU A 29 13.76 -69.73 -49.39
C GLU A 29 12.73 -68.62 -49.64
N ASN A 30 11.73 -68.92 -50.47
CA ASN A 30 10.66 -67.98 -50.78
C ASN A 30 9.80 -67.75 -49.52
N PRO A 31 9.31 -66.52 -49.28
CA PRO A 31 8.37 -66.29 -48.18
C PRO A 31 7.11 -67.13 -48.37
N GLU A 32 6.61 -67.74 -47.29
CA GLU A 32 5.41 -68.60 -47.32
C GLU A 32 4.21 -67.90 -47.99
N GLU A 33 4.02 -66.61 -47.70
CA GLU A 33 2.95 -65.78 -48.28
C GLU A 33 3.11 -65.48 -49.78
N GLN A 34 4.26 -65.81 -50.38
CA GLN A 34 4.61 -65.54 -51.78
C GLN A 34 4.98 -66.80 -52.57
N GLU A 35 4.90 -67.98 -51.95
CA GLU A 35 5.36 -69.23 -52.55
C GLU A 35 4.58 -69.57 -53.84
N GLU A 36 3.26 -69.46 -53.81
CA GLU A 36 2.40 -69.69 -54.98
C GLU A 36 2.72 -68.72 -56.13
N TYR A 37 2.90 -67.43 -55.83
CA TYR A 37 3.25 -66.43 -56.84
C TYR A 37 4.63 -66.68 -57.44
N ALA A 38 5.59 -67.04 -56.60
CA ALA A 38 6.95 -67.34 -57.01
C ALA A 38 7.01 -68.58 -57.91
N ASP A 39 6.27 -69.64 -57.59
CA ASP A 39 6.18 -70.85 -58.41
C ASP A 39 5.54 -70.58 -59.77
N GLN A 40 4.42 -69.84 -59.79
CA GLN A 40 3.73 -69.45 -61.03
C GLN A 40 4.65 -68.68 -61.99
N HIS A 41 5.54 -67.84 -61.46
CA HIS A 41 6.43 -66.99 -62.25
C HIS A 41 7.87 -67.51 -62.31
N ARG A 42 8.14 -68.70 -61.77
CA ARG A 42 9.48 -69.32 -61.67
C ARG A 42 10.53 -68.40 -61.03
N LEU A 43 10.09 -67.66 -60.01
CA LEU A 43 10.93 -66.77 -59.24
C LEU A 43 11.46 -67.51 -58.00
N CYS A 44 12.66 -67.15 -57.58
CA CYS A 44 13.22 -67.57 -56.31
C CYS A 44 14.01 -66.42 -55.70
N VAL A 45 14.05 -66.32 -54.37
CA VAL A 45 14.78 -65.22 -53.69
C VAL A 45 16.28 -65.37 -53.91
N LEU A 46 16.79 -64.59 -54.87
CA LEU A 46 18.17 -64.56 -55.32
C LEU A 46 18.56 -63.13 -55.61
N GLY A 47 19.79 -62.77 -55.29
CA GLY A 47 20.28 -61.42 -55.55
C GLY A 47 21.69 -61.20 -55.05
N GLY A 48 22.17 -59.98 -55.24
CA GLY A 48 23.50 -59.59 -54.83
C GLY A 48 23.69 -58.10 -54.72
N VAL A 49 24.73 -57.72 -53.99
CA VAL A 49 25.15 -56.33 -53.79
C VAL A 49 26.61 -56.23 -54.22
N ALA A 50 26.92 -55.23 -55.05
CA ALA A 50 28.27 -55.02 -55.58
C ALA A 50 28.78 -53.61 -55.25
N ALA A 51 29.96 -53.52 -54.65
CA ALA A 51 30.62 -52.27 -54.31
C ALA A 51 31.95 -52.14 -55.07
N ARG A 52 32.24 -50.93 -55.55
CA ARG A 52 33.53 -50.59 -56.15
C ARG A 52 34.48 -50.13 -55.06
N LEU A 53 35.56 -50.88 -54.85
CA LEU A 53 36.58 -50.60 -53.82
C LEU A 53 37.53 -49.50 -54.27
N GLU A 54 38.14 -49.67 -55.45
CA GLU A 54 39.22 -48.80 -55.97
C GLU A 54 39.04 -48.55 -57.47
N THR A 55 39.52 -47.41 -57.95
CA THR A 55 39.52 -47.05 -59.38
C THR A 55 40.73 -46.20 -59.73
N SER A 56 41.35 -46.45 -60.89
CA SER A 56 42.52 -45.69 -61.37
C SER A 56 42.21 -44.25 -61.84
N VAL A 57 40.94 -43.83 -61.86
CA VAL A 57 40.51 -42.54 -62.43
C VAL A 57 39.86 -41.63 -61.36
N ARG A 58 40.37 -40.39 -61.20
CA ARG A 58 39.78 -39.31 -60.36
C ARG A 58 39.23 -38.16 -61.23
N PRO A 59 38.13 -37.47 -60.84
CA PRO A 59 37.17 -37.80 -59.78
C PRO A 59 36.04 -38.67 -60.35
N ASN A 60 35.76 -39.79 -59.69
CA ASN A 60 34.81 -40.79 -60.17
C ASN A 60 33.60 -40.87 -59.23
N PHE A 61 32.61 -40.00 -59.43
CA PHE A 61 31.32 -40.13 -58.76
C PHE A 61 30.69 -41.49 -59.15
N PHE A 62 30.53 -42.38 -58.16
CA PHE A 62 29.91 -43.69 -58.39
C PHE A 62 28.39 -43.54 -58.33
N VAL A 63 27.69 -44.15 -59.27
CA VAL A 63 26.23 -44.10 -59.34
C VAL A 63 25.67 -45.51 -59.30
N GLY A 64 25.12 -45.88 -58.14
CA GLY A 64 24.41 -47.15 -57.96
C GLY A 64 23.22 -47.29 -58.88
N LYS A 65 23.01 -48.52 -59.35
CA LYS A 65 21.93 -48.93 -60.26
C LYS A 65 21.35 -50.27 -59.83
N MET A 66 20.12 -50.53 -60.25
CA MET A 66 19.51 -51.86 -60.11
C MET A 66 19.81 -52.75 -61.32
N HIS A 67 19.99 -54.03 -61.06
CA HIS A 67 20.27 -55.06 -62.05
C HIS A 67 19.34 -56.24 -61.83
N SER A 68 18.98 -56.90 -62.93
CA SER A 68 18.55 -58.30 -62.88
C SER A 68 19.65 -59.09 -63.59
N PHE A 69 19.43 -59.49 -64.84
CA PHE A 69 20.48 -59.94 -65.77
C PHE A 69 21.20 -58.80 -66.50
N LEU A 70 20.47 -57.72 -66.81
CA LEU A 70 20.99 -56.46 -67.37
C LEU A 70 20.63 -55.29 -66.45
N SER A 71 21.33 -54.16 -66.60
CA SER A 71 21.00 -52.91 -65.92
C SER A 71 19.55 -52.52 -66.16
N LEU A 72 18.85 -52.15 -65.10
CA LEU A 72 17.50 -51.62 -65.16
C LEU A 72 17.56 -50.09 -65.38
N PRO A 73 16.48 -49.47 -65.89
CA PRO A 73 16.47 -48.04 -66.19
C PRO A 73 16.67 -47.15 -64.95
N ASP A 74 16.22 -47.62 -63.79
CA ASP A 74 16.19 -46.85 -62.55
C ASP A 74 17.58 -46.75 -61.90
N VAL A 75 17.91 -45.52 -61.47
CA VAL A 75 19.16 -45.20 -60.79
C VAL A 75 18.88 -45.06 -59.29
N THR A 76 19.63 -45.77 -58.45
CA THR A 76 19.44 -45.75 -56.99
C THR A 76 20.26 -44.67 -56.30
N TYR A 77 21.37 -44.24 -56.94
CA TYR A 77 22.35 -43.32 -56.37
C TYR A 77 23.02 -43.81 -55.07
N LEU A 78 22.84 -45.09 -54.72
CA LEU A 78 23.53 -45.72 -53.62
C LEU A 78 25.01 -45.95 -53.98
N PRO A 79 25.91 -46.11 -52.99
CA PRO A 79 27.32 -46.41 -53.25
C PRO A 79 27.57 -47.86 -53.74
N VAL A 80 26.50 -48.60 -54.08
CA VAL A 80 26.54 -49.98 -54.55
C VAL A 80 25.57 -50.21 -55.72
N HIS A 81 25.84 -51.23 -56.52
CA HIS A 81 24.83 -51.83 -57.40
C HIS A 81 24.00 -52.86 -56.63
N LEU A 82 22.71 -52.91 -56.91
CA LEU A 82 21.76 -53.88 -56.36
C LEU A 82 21.31 -54.83 -57.46
N SER A 83 21.34 -56.14 -57.23
CA SER A 83 20.88 -57.15 -58.18
C SER A 83 19.85 -58.06 -57.52
N GLY A 84 18.78 -58.39 -58.23
CA GLY A 84 17.72 -59.25 -57.71
C GLY A 84 16.95 -59.98 -58.80
N THR A 85 16.28 -61.06 -58.40
CA THR A 85 15.25 -61.76 -59.19
C THR A 85 13.93 -60.98 -59.14
N TRP A 86 13.95 -59.78 -59.71
CA TRP A 86 12.78 -58.91 -59.79
C TRP A 86 11.69 -59.52 -60.67
N ALA A 87 10.44 -59.35 -60.26
CA ALA A 87 9.27 -59.57 -61.09
C ALA A 87 9.09 -58.36 -62.03
N LEU A 88 9.39 -58.55 -63.31
CA LEU A 88 9.49 -57.48 -64.32
C LEU A 88 8.22 -57.39 -65.18
N SER A 89 7.78 -56.16 -65.50
CA SER A 89 6.85 -55.89 -66.60
C SER A 89 7.56 -55.91 -67.97
N SER A 90 6.79 -55.95 -69.04
CA SER A 90 7.28 -55.95 -70.43
C SER A 90 8.19 -54.77 -70.78
N ASP A 91 7.97 -53.60 -70.17
CA ASP A 91 8.77 -52.38 -70.35
C ASP A 91 9.96 -52.28 -69.39
N ARG A 92 10.10 -53.24 -68.45
CA ARG A 92 11.18 -53.33 -67.44
C ARG A 92 11.39 -52.03 -66.64
N SER A 93 10.36 -51.19 -66.56
CA SER A 93 10.33 -49.92 -65.84
C SER A 93 9.43 -50.04 -64.59
N ARG A 94 9.54 -49.10 -63.64
CA ARG A 94 8.61 -48.99 -62.48
C ARG A 94 8.51 -50.27 -61.64
N LEU A 95 9.66 -50.77 -61.17
CA LEU A 95 9.75 -51.99 -60.33
C LEU A 95 8.88 -51.92 -59.07
N LEU A 96 8.73 -50.71 -58.53
CA LEU A 96 8.00 -50.37 -57.32
C LEU A 96 7.07 -49.22 -57.73
N ILE A 97 5.79 -49.51 -57.97
CA ILE A 97 4.81 -48.51 -58.39
C ILE A 97 4.47 -47.63 -57.19
N ASP A 98 4.74 -46.32 -57.30
CA ASP A 98 4.56 -45.34 -56.21
C ASP A 98 3.24 -44.56 -56.28
N ASN A 99 2.36 -44.86 -57.25
CA ASN A 99 1.11 -44.12 -57.49
C ASN A 99 -0.10 -45.04 -57.35
N GLY A 100 -1.02 -44.68 -56.45
CA GLY A 100 -2.15 -45.49 -55.98
C GLY A 100 -3.26 -45.76 -56.99
N GLU A 101 -2.95 -46.49 -58.06
CA GLU A 101 -3.93 -47.18 -58.88
C GLU A 101 -3.96 -48.66 -58.46
N TRP A 102 -4.99 -49.03 -57.71
CA TRP A 102 -5.31 -50.43 -57.44
C TRP A 102 -5.79 -51.10 -58.72
N ASP A 103 -4.91 -51.73 -59.49
CA ASP A 103 -5.32 -52.87 -60.29
C ASP A 103 -4.20 -53.86 -60.66
N SER A 104 -4.55 -55.15 -60.60
CA SER A 104 -3.86 -56.37 -61.09
C SER A 104 -2.46 -56.80 -60.58
N ASP A 105 -1.58 -55.93 -60.06
CA ASP A 105 -0.15 -56.28 -59.83
C ASP A 105 0.31 -56.24 -58.34
N TYR A 106 -0.58 -56.46 -57.37
CA TYR A 106 -0.27 -56.36 -55.93
C TYR A 106 0.79 -57.37 -55.46
N GLN A 107 0.69 -58.64 -55.90
CA GLN A 107 1.63 -59.70 -55.52
C GLN A 107 3.06 -59.45 -56.06
N LYS A 108 3.17 -58.92 -57.27
CA LYS A 108 4.44 -58.47 -57.85
C LYS A 108 5.13 -57.40 -57.00
N ILE A 109 4.36 -56.43 -56.51
CA ILE A 109 4.88 -55.36 -55.66
C ILE A 109 5.35 -55.93 -54.32
N ILE A 110 4.60 -56.84 -53.71
CA ILE A 110 5.02 -57.53 -52.47
C ILE A 110 6.34 -58.28 -52.71
N TRP A 111 6.44 -59.09 -53.78
CA TRP A 111 7.66 -59.81 -54.14
C TRP A 111 8.87 -58.87 -54.29
N ASN A 112 8.74 -57.83 -55.13
CA ASN A 112 9.84 -56.88 -55.37
C ASN A 112 10.22 -56.12 -54.10
N ARG A 113 9.25 -55.74 -53.25
CA ARG A 113 9.52 -55.12 -51.95
C ARG A 113 10.23 -56.08 -51.01
N HIS A 114 9.87 -57.37 -51.00
CA HIS A 114 10.56 -58.38 -50.18
C HIS A 114 12.03 -58.53 -50.59
N ILE A 115 12.32 -58.66 -51.89
CA ILE A 115 13.69 -58.71 -52.41
C ILE A 115 14.47 -57.46 -51.98
N LEU A 116 13.89 -56.28 -52.22
CA LEU A 116 14.59 -55.02 -51.95
C LEU A 116 14.77 -54.75 -50.45
N LEU A 117 13.74 -54.89 -49.64
CA LEU A 117 13.69 -54.34 -48.28
C LEU A 117 13.98 -55.37 -47.18
N ASP A 118 13.90 -56.67 -47.46
CA ASP A 118 14.10 -57.71 -46.45
C ASP A 118 15.26 -58.66 -46.77
N PHE A 119 15.51 -58.92 -48.05
CA PHE A 119 16.59 -59.81 -48.49
C PHE A 119 17.91 -59.08 -48.80
N LEU A 120 17.92 -58.11 -49.72
CA LEU A 120 19.13 -57.39 -50.11
C LEU A 120 19.84 -56.63 -48.97
N PRO A 121 19.14 -56.07 -47.96
CA PRO A 121 19.80 -55.37 -46.86
C PRO A 121 20.71 -56.29 -46.03
N LYS A 122 20.34 -57.56 -45.87
CA LYS A 122 21.18 -58.58 -45.20
C LYS A 122 22.47 -58.83 -45.99
N LEU A 123 22.39 -58.86 -47.32
CA LEU A 123 23.56 -59.00 -48.18
C LEU A 123 24.44 -57.75 -48.15
N TYR A 124 23.84 -56.57 -48.04
CA TYR A 124 24.57 -55.31 -47.87
C TYR A 124 25.39 -55.31 -46.57
N CYS A 125 24.81 -55.74 -45.46
CA CYS A 125 25.53 -55.81 -44.18
C CYS A 125 26.74 -56.75 -44.27
N LYS A 126 26.57 -57.91 -44.90
CA LYS A 126 27.69 -58.85 -45.10
C LYS A 126 28.75 -58.30 -46.05
N LEU A 127 28.34 -57.60 -47.11
CA LEU A 127 29.26 -56.87 -47.98
C LEU A 127 30.07 -55.86 -47.16
N LEU A 128 29.41 -55.04 -46.35
CA LEU A 128 30.06 -54.04 -45.50
C LEU A 128 31.06 -54.70 -44.53
N ASN A 129 30.70 -55.79 -43.85
CA ASN A 129 31.60 -56.51 -42.95
C ASN A 129 32.88 -56.97 -43.67
N ASN A 130 32.75 -57.55 -44.86
CA ASN A 130 33.92 -57.98 -45.63
C ASN A 130 34.78 -56.78 -46.09
N ILE A 131 34.17 -55.64 -46.40
CA ILE A 131 34.92 -54.42 -46.72
C ILE A 131 35.66 -53.89 -45.49
N ILE A 132 35.03 -53.93 -44.31
CA ILE A 132 35.66 -53.51 -43.04
C ILE A 132 36.82 -54.46 -42.69
N GLU A 133 36.68 -55.76 -42.88
CA GLU A 133 37.78 -56.73 -42.71
C GLU A 133 38.97 -56.39 -43.61
N LEU A 134 38.72 -56.13 -44.90
CA LEU A 134 39.76 -55.70 -45.84
C LEU A 134 40.42 -54.38 -45.41
N TYR A 135 39.64 -53.43 -44.91
CA TYR A 135 40.14 -52.15 -44.38
C TYR A 135 41.05 -52.35 -43.16
N ASN A 136 40.60 -53.16 -42.20
CA ASN A 136 41.34 -53.50 -40.99
C ASN A 136 42.65 -54.22 -41.33
N ASN A 137 42.64 -55.10 -42.34
CA ASN A 137 43.81 -55.83 -42.83
C ASN A 137 44.77 -54.99 -43.71
N ASN A 138 44.48 -53.71 -43.98
CA ASN A 138 45.23 -52.82 -44.89
C ASN A 138 45.17 -53.20 -46.39
N GLU A 139 44.11 -53.89 -46.83
CA GLU A 139 43.99 -54.36 -48.22
C GLU A 139 43.28 -53.38 -49.16
N ILE A 140 42.69 -52.31 -48.61
CA ILE A 140 42.02 -51.22 -49.33
C ILE A 140 42.37 -49.86 -48.70
N ASP A 141 42.10 -48.78 -49.44
CA ASP A 141 42.31 -47.38 -49.03
C ASP A 141 41.81 -47.03 -47.61
N ARG A 142 42.67 -46.33 -46.85
CA ARG A 142 42.44 -45.89 -45.47
C ARG A 142 41.96 -44.45 -45.31
N GLU A 143 41.90 -43.66 -46.39
CA GLU A 143 41.50 -42.24 -46.35
C GLU A 143 40.09 -42.04 -45.77
N ILE A 144 39.13 -42.93 -46.08
CA ILE A 144 37.73 -42.83 -45.65
C ILE A 144 37.29 -44.18 -45.08
N HIS A 145 36.71 -44.16 -43.87
CA HIS A 145 36.19 -45.37 -43.24
C HIS A 145 35.09 -46.03 -44.11
N PRO A 146 35.06 -47.37 -44.27
CA PRO A 146 34.09 -48.06 -45.12
C PRO A 146 32.63 -47.72 -44.83
N VAL A 147 32.28 -47.52 -43.55
CA VAL A 147 30.94 -47.11 -43.13
C VAL A 147 30.51 -45.77 -43.75
N SER A 148 31.41 -44.79 -43.82
CA SER A 148 31.12 -43.49 -44.43
C SER A 148 31.15 -43.54 -45.95
N LYS A 149 32.08 -44.31 -46.54
CA LYS A 149 32.20 -44.48 -48.01
C LYS A 149 31.01 -45.24 -48.60
N PHE A 150 30.52 -46.25 -47.88
CA PHE A 150 29.38 -47.09 -48.26
C PHE A 150 28.18 -46.83 -47.35
N TRP A 151 27.92 -45.55 -47.05
CA TRP A 151 26.73 -45.16 -46.29
C TRP A 151 25.47 -45.52 -47.09
N PRO A 152 24.47 -46.20 -46.50
CA PRO A 152 23.39 -46.81 -47.28
C PRO A 152 22.30 -45.81 -47.69
N PHE A 153 22.62 -44.52 -47.79
CA PHE A 153 21.70 -43.46 -48.21
C PHE A 153 22.24 -42.74 -49.45
N PRO A 154 21.36 -42.36 -50.39
CA PRO A 154 21.75 -41.55 -51.54
C PRO A 154 22.07 -40.11 -51.11
N PRO A 155 22.89 -39.34 -51.85
CA PRO A 155 23.12 -37.94 -51.56
C PRO A 155 21.89 -37.06 -51.88
N ILE A 156 21.67 -35.96 -51.14
CA ILE A 156 20.51 -35.06 -51.35
C ILE A 156 20.50 -34.43 -52.75
N THR A 157 21.66 -34.30 -53.40
CA THR A 157 21.80 -33.62 -54.71
C THR A 157 21.05 -34.28 -55.86
N HIS A 158 20.51 -35.50 -55.66
CA HIS A 158 19.78 -36.24 -56.67
C HIS A 158 18.34 -36.49 -56.23
N ASN A 159 17.41 -36.37 -57.18
CA ASN A 159 16.03 -36.79 -56.99
C ASN A 159 15.96 -38.33 -56.99
N CYS A 160 16.40 -38.93 -55.88
CA CYS A 160 16.46 -40.38 -55.72
C CYS A 160 15.05 -40.97 -55.53
N PRO A 161 14.81 -42.22 -55.96
CA PRO A 161 13.54 -42.89 -55.70
C PRO A 161 13.28 -43.07 -54.20
N LYS A 162 12.04 -42.88 -53.74
CA LYS A 162 11.66 -42.96 -52.32
C LYS A 162 12.06 -44.28 -51.66
N TYR A 163 11.95 -45.38 -52.41
CA TYR A 163 12.34 -46.71 -51.94
C TYR A 163 13.84 -46.82 -51.61
N ALA A 164 14.71 -45.95 -52.14
CA ALA A 164 16.14 -45.97 -51.84
C ALA A 164 16.41 -45.49 -50.41
N VAL A 165 15.62 -44.53 -49.92
CA VAL A 165 15.66 -44.07 -48.53
C VAL A 165 15.12 -45.16 -47.60
N GLU A 166 14.02 -45.80 -47.98
CA GLU A 166 13.46 -46.94 -47.23
C GLU A 166 14.43 -48.13 -47.19
N TYR A 167 15.09 -48.44 -48.30
CA TYR A 167 16.18 -49.41 -48.38
C TYR A 167 17.32 -49.07 -47.42
N GLY A 168 17.76 -47.80 -47.42
CA GLY A 168 18.81 -47.32 -46.52
C GLY A 168 18.48 -47.51 -45.05
N LEU A 169 17.23 -47.23 -44.66
CA LEU A 169 16.75 -47.49 -43.29
C LEU A 169 16.76 -48.99 -42.94
N LYS A 170 16.36 -49.87 -43.87
CA LYS A 170 16.41 -51.32 -43.67
C LYS A 170 17.85 -51.83 -43.57
N VAL A 171 18.77 -51.32 -44.38
CA VAL A 171 20.20 -51.64 -44.26
C VAL A 171 20.72 -51.19 -42.90
N LEU A 172 20.46 -49.94 -42.51
CA LEU A 172 20.87 -49.39 -41.22
C LEU A 172 20.31 -50.22 -40.05
N HIS A 173 19.04 -50.63 -40.14
CA HIS A 173 18.43 -51.52 -39.16
C HIS A 173 19.20 -52.85 -39.04
N ASN A 174 19.53 -53.48 -40.16
CA ASN A 174 20.28 -54.74 -40.17
C ASN A 174 21.72 -54.56 -39.66
N ILE A 175 22.39 -53.44 -39.97
CA ILE A 175 23.71 -53.11 -39.43
C ILE A 175 23.66 -53.06 -37.91
N LEU A 176 22.69 -52.32 -37.35
CA LEU A 176 22.54 -52.13 -35.89
C LEU A 176 22.23 -53.43 -35.13
N GLN A 177 21.62 -54.42 -35.79
CA GLN A 177 21.32 -55.74 -35.22
C GLN A 177 22.44 -56.77 -35.43
N ASN A 178 23.49 -56.43 -36.19
CA ASN A 178 24.57 -57.35 -36.53
C ASN A 178 25.77 -57.17 -35.58
N GLU A 179 25.94 -58.09 -34.63
CA GLU A 179 27.06 -58.05 -33.67
C GLU A 179 28.43 -58.14 -34.36
N ASP A 180 28.56 -58.97 -35.41
CA ASP A 180 29.80 -59.14 -36.15
C ASP A 180 30.25 -57.80 -36.77
N THR A 181 29.31 -56.96 -37.21
CA THR A 181 29.63 -55.64 -37.76
C THR A 181 30.27 -54.74 -36.70
N PHE A 182 29.76 -54.75 -35.46
CA PHE A 182 30.31 -53.92 -34.39
C PHE A 182 31.65 -54.44 -33.89
N GLN A 183 31.83 -55.76 -33.75
CA GLN A 183 33.13 -56.35 -33.42
C GLN A 183 34.24 -55.98 -34.42
N LEU A 184 33.88 -55.74 -35.69
CA LEU A 184 34.82 -55.30 -36.72
C LEU A 184 35.11 -53.79 -36.68
N ILE A 185 34.18 -52.98 -36.17
CA ILE A 185 34.29 -51.51 -36.11
C ILE A 185 34.96 -51.06 -34.82
N ASP A 186 34.58 -51.66 -33.70
CA ASP A 186 35.05 -51.34 -32.36
C ASP A 186 35.21 -52.64 -31.54
N ASN A 187 36.35 -52.80 -30.87
CA ASN A 187 36.67 -54.02 -30.12
C ASN A 187 36.13 -54.00 -28.68
N ASP A 188 35.51 -52.90 -28.25
CA ASP A 188 34.93 -52.77 -26.91
C ASP A 188 33.49 -53.28 -26.85
N ASP A 189 33.18 -54.08 -25.83
CA ASP A 189 31.96 -54.91 -25.71
C ASP A 189 30.71 -54.14 -25.21
N ASP A 190 30.71 -52.79 -25.21
CA ASP A 190 29.59 -52.01 -24.67
C ASP A 190 28.45 -51.84 -25.68
N ALA A 191 27.51 -52.78 -25.67
CA ALA A 191 26.37 -52.85 -26.59
C ALA A 191 25.41 -51.64 -26.52
N ASN A 192 25.49 -50.77 -25.50
CA ASN A 192 24.54 -49.68 -25.27
C ASN A 192 24.79 -48.42 -26.12
N GLU A 193 25.89 -48.33 -26.88
CA GLU A 193 26.25 -47.13 -27.67
C GLU A 193 26.36 -47.36 -29.19
N LYS A 194 25.87 -48.48 -29.72
CA LYS A 194 26.00 -48.86 -31.15
C LYS A 194 25.63 -47.76 -32.17
N VAL A 195 24.56 -47.01 -31.90
CA VAL A 195 24.15 -45.91 -32.78
C VAL A 195 25.17 -44.78 -32.74
N ASP A 196 25.64 -44.41 -31.56
CA ASP A 196 26.61 -43.31 -31.40
C ASP A 196 27.96 -43.70 -32.00
N ILE A 197 28.43 -44.93 -31.80
CA ILE A 197 29.64 -45.48 -32.45
C ILE A 197 29.54 -45.35 -33.97
N LEU A 198 28.44 -45.80 -34.56
CA LEU A 198 28.25 -45.77 -36.02
C LEU A 198 28.21 -44.33 -36.56
N PHE A 199 27.49 -43.43 -35.89
CA PHE A 199 27.33 -42.05 -36.35
C PHE A 199 28.59 -41.19 -36.11
N ASN A 200 29.45 -41.54 -35.15
CA ASN A 200 30.75 -40.90 -34.94
C ASN A 200 31.73 -41.13 -36.11
N LEU A 201 31.51 -42.18 -36.92
CA LEU A 201 32.31 -42.47 -38.12
C LEU A 201 31.87 -41.65 -39.34
N LEU A 202 30.77 -40.90 -39.24
CA LEU A 202 30.19 -40.15 -40.34
C LEU A 202 30.55 -38.66 -40.26
N PRO A 203 30.93 -38.03 -41.37
CA PRO A 203 30.94 -36.57 -41.47
C PRO A 203 29.56 -36.00 -41.13
N ARG A 204 29.53 -34.89 -40.39
CA ARG A 204 28.28 -34.26 -39.95
C ARG A 204 27.31 -33.94 -41.09
N ASP A 205 27.81 -33.60 -42.28
CA ASP A 205 26.98 -33.33 -43.45
C ASP A 205 26.24 -34.60 -43.91
N GLN A 206 26.87 -35.78 -43.88
CA GLN A 206 26.19 -37.04 -44.17
C GLN A 206 25.07 -37.34 -43.15
N VAL A 207 25.27 -36.95 -41.88
CA VAL A 207 24.23 -37.09 -40.84
C VAL A 207 23.05 -36.14 -41.10
N LYS A 208 23.33 -34.89 -41.50
CA LYS A 208 22.30 -33.90 -41.90
C LYS A 208 21.56 -34.34 -43.18
N ASP A 209 22.24 -35.05 -44.07
CA ASP A 209 21.64 -35.60 -45.28
C ASP A 209 20.55 -36.61 -44.98
N VAL A 210 20.77 -37.51 -44.01
CA VAL A 210 19.76 -38.47 -43.57
C VAL A 210 18.49 -37.75 -43.08
N HIS A 211 18.65 -36.72 -42.24
CA HIS A 211 17.53 -35.91 -41.79
C HIS A 211 16.75 -35.27 -42.95
N THR A 212 17.45 -34.68 -43.92
CA THR A 212 16.83 -34.03 -45.08
C THR A 212 16.10 -35.04 -45.98
N LEU A 213 16.71 -36.20 -46.22
CA LEU A 213 16.09 -37.29 -47.00
C LEU A 213 14.82 -37.81 -46.33
N LEU A 214 14.84 -37.98 -45.01
CA LEU A 214 13.67 -38.39 -44.25
C LEU A 214 12.53 -37.36 -44.36
N GLN A 215 12.84 -36.08 -44.24
CA GLN A 215 11.82 -35.02 -44.36
C GLN A 215 11.20 -34.96 -45.74
N ASN A 216 12.03 -35.01 -46.80
CA ASN A 216 11.56 -34.90 -48.18
C ASN A 216 10.74 -36.11 -48.63
N ASN A 217 10.96 -37.28 -48.02
CA ASN A 217 10.32 -38.54 -48.42
C ASN A 217 9.35 -39.10 -47.37
N TRP A 218 9.10 -38.38 -46.28
CA TRP A 218 8.36 -38.86 -45.11
C TRP A 218 7.01 -39.52 -45.45
N ASP A 219 6.28 -38.96 -46.43
CA ASP A 219 4.96 -39.45 -46.79
C ASP A 219 4.97 -40.77 -47.58
N GLY A 220 6.08 -41.12 -48.25
CA GLY A 220 6.19 -42.33 -49.09
C GLY A 220 7.17 -43.38 -48.57
N ILE A 221 7.79 -43.16 -47.42
CA ILE A 221 8.58 -44.21 -46.72
C ILE A 221 7.70 -44.94 -45.70
N GLY A 222 7.87 -46.26 -45.59
CA GLY A 222 7.05 -47.14 -44.73
C GLY A 222 7.22 -46.97 -43.22
N VAL A 223 7.86 -45.90 -42.73
CA VAL A 223 8.19 -45.69 -41.30
C VAL A 223 6.92 -45.63 -40.43
N ARG A 224 5.86 -44.98 -40.91
CA ARG A 224 4.59 -44.83 -40.14
C ARG A 224 3.89 -46.15 -39.86
N SER A 225 4.02 -47.10 -40.79
CA SER A 225 3.34 -48.39 -40.74
C SER A 225 4.22 -49.49 -40.16
N ASN A 226 5.49 -49.21 -39.83
CA ASN A 226 6.46 -50.19 -39.35
C ASN A 226 7.05 -49.76 -37.99
N PRO A 227 6.69 -50.43 -36.89
CA PRO A 227 7.18 -50.11 -35.55
C PRO A 227 8.71 -50.18 -35.39
N ASP A 228 9.38 -51.11 -36.06
CA ASP A 228 10.83 -51.28 -35.98
C ASP A 228 11.56 -50.11 -36.64
N LEU A 229 11.09 -49.67 -37.81
CA LEU A 229 11.60 -48.48 -38.48
C LEU A 229 11.28 -47.20 -37.70
N MET A 230 10.10 -47.11 -37.09
CA MET A 230 9.74 -46.01 -36.21
C MET A 230 10.71 -45.92 -35.01
N SER A 231 10.97 -47.05 -34.34
CA SER A 231 11.90 -47.13 -33.22
C SER A 231 13.33 -46.76 -33.65
N LEU A 232 13.76 -47.26 -34.81
CA LEU A 232 15.05 -46.93 -35.39
C LEU A 232 15.19 -45.43 -35.64
N VAL A 233 14.27 -44.80 -36.38
CA VAL A 233 14.36 -43.37 -36.71
C VAL A 233 14.35 -42.51 -35.45
N ARG A 234 13.64 -42.93 -34.40
CA ARG A 234 13.67 -42.26 -33.09
C ARG A 234 15.04 -42.32 -32.43
N SER A 235 15.80 -43.40 -32.59
CA SER A 235 17.12 -43.56 -31.96
C SER A 235 18.24 -42.84 -32.71
N LEU A 236 18.05 -42.41 -33.97
CA LEU A 236 19.12 -41.80 -34.77
C LEU A 236 19.47 -40.38 -34.32
N PRO A 237 20.77 -40.04 -34.11
CA PRO A 237 21.24 -38.72 -33.71
C PRO A 237 21.32 -37.76 -34.91
N ILE A 238 20.18 -37.54 -35.56
CA ILE A 238 20.06 -36.72 -36.79
C ILE A 238 19.26 -35.44 -36.57
N TRP A 239 18.66 -35.26 -35.39
CA TRP A 239 17.76 -34.15 -35.10
C TRP A 239 18.52 -33.01 -34.45
N LYS A 240 18.46 -31.84 -35.09
CA LYS A 240 19.09 -30.61 -34.58
C LYS A 240 18.44 -30.22 -33.24
N THR A 241 19.26 -29.90 -32.24
CA THR A 241 18.76 -29.32 -30.98
C THR A 241 18.61 -27.81 -31.05
N LEU A 242 17.80 -27.25 -30.17
CA LEU A 242 17.82 -25.82 -29.89
C LEU A 242 19.15 -25.47 -29.21
N SER A 243 19.86 -24.48 -29.74
CA SER A 243 21.11 -23.95 -29.15
C SER A 243 20.82 -22.97 -28.03
N ASP A 244 21.73 -22.86 -27.07
CA ASP A 244 21.75 -21.70 -26.18
C ASP A 244 21.92 -20.43 -27.04
N PRO A 245 20.95 -19.50 -27.02
CA PRO A 245 21.04 -18.29 -27.83
C PRO A 245 22.23 -17.39 -27.47
N LEU A 246 22.86 -17.57 -26.31
CA LEU A 246 24.06 -16.81 -25.91
C LEU A 246 25.36 -17.42 -26.44
N ASN A 247 25.31 -18.60 -27.06
CA ASN A 247 26.47 -19.33 -27.56
C ASN A 247 26.28 -19.67 -29.06
N GLU A 248 26.27 -18.63 -29.91
CA GLU A 248 26.04 -18.74 -31.36
C GLU A 248 27.24 -19.33 -32.14
N ASP A 249 28.43 -19.41 -31.53
CA ASP A 249 29.67 -19.82 -32.19
C ASP A 249 29.73 -21.33 -32.50
N PHE A 250 28.79 -22.13 -32.00
CA PHE A 250 28.74 -23.57 -32.21
C PHE A 250 27.46 -24.00 -32.91
N GLU A 251 27.61 -24.68 -34.06
CA GLU A 251 26.48 -25.38 -34.67
C GLU A 251 25.88 -26.39 -33.66
N PRO A 252 24.55 -26.37 -33.42
CA PRO A 252 23.88 -27.18 -32.40
C PRO A 252 24.10 -28.68 -32.59
N PRO A 253 24.32 -29.44 -31.51
CA PRO A 253 24.49 -30.89 -31.61
C PRO A 253 23.27 -31.55 -32.26
N LEU A 254 23.53 -32.68 -32.92
CA LEU A 254 22.47 -33.57 -33.40
C LEU A 254 22.21 -34.62 -32.34
N LYS A 255 20.94 -34.90 -32.04
CA LYS A 255 20.51 -35.83 -30.99
C LYS A 255 19.36 -36.71 -31.46
N ALA A 256 19.17 -37.81 -30.75
CA ALA A 256 18.08 -38.74 -31.01
C ALA A 256 16.72 -38.15 -30.63
N ALA A 257 15.69 -38.43 -31.43
CA ALA A 257 14.33 -38.03 -31.12
C ALA A 257 13.75 -38.78 -29.90
N LEU A 258 14.30 -39.96 -29.60
CA LEU A 258 13.91 -40.80 -28.46
C LEU A 258 13.97 -40.06 -27.11
N HIS A 259 14.98 -39.23 -26.91
CA HIS A 259 15.23 -38.49 -25.66
C HIS A 259 14.86 -37.00 -25.77
N GLY A 260 14.38 -36.58 -26.94
CA GLY A 260 14.09 -35.19 -27.24
C GLY A 260 12.68 -34.75 -26.81
N HIS A 261 12.52 -33.44 -26.65
CA HIS A 261 11.25 -32.76 -26.45
C HIS A 261 11.12 -31.64 -27.47
N ILE A 262 9.90 -31.27 -27.84
CA ILE A 262 9.65 -30.08 -28.67
C ILE A 262 8.92 -29.01 -27.86
N LEU A 263 9.26 -27.74 -28.09
CA LEU A 263 8.56 -26.60 -27.52
C LEU A 263 7.34 -26.23 -28.38
N PRO A 264 6.27 -25.64 -27.82
CA PRO A 264 5.10 -25.19 -28.58
C PRO A 264 5.44 -24.24 -29.72
N ARG A 265 4.54 -24.15 -30.72
CA ARG A 265 4.75 -23.25 -31.87
C ARG A 265 4.96 -21.82 -31.39
N LYS A 266 5.94 -21.14 -31.99
CA LYS A 266 6.32 -19.75 -31.69
C LYS A 266 6.83 -19.51 -30.26
N MET A 267 7.06 -20.56 -29.46
CA MET A 267 7.67 -20.41 -28.14
C MET A 267 9.17 -20.14 -28.31
N PRO A 268 9.70 -19.00 -27.84
CA PRO A 268 11.14 -18.76 -27.89
C PRO A 268 11.88 -19.68 -26.93
N HIS A 269 13.00 -20.23 -27.42
CA HIS A 269 13.95 -20.93 -26.57
C HIS A 269 14.83 -19.94 -25.81
N TYR A 270 15.19 -20.30 -24.59
CA TYR A 270 16.17 -19.60 -23.76
C TYR A 270 16.99 -20.65 -23.02
N ARG A 271 18.08 -20.25 -22.39
CA ARG A 271 18.98 -21.12 -21.63
C ARG A 271 18.24 -22.00 -20.61
N THR A 272 18.63 -23.26 -20.52
CA THR A 272 18.00 -24.28 -19.66
C THR A 272 18.98 -24.86 -18.63
N ARG A 273 18.47 -25.32 -17.48
CA ARG A 273 19.24 -25.85 -16.34
C ARG A 273 19.63 -27.32 -16.49
N ASP A 274 18.71 -28.11 -17.02
CA ASP A 274 18.81 -29.55 -17.08
C ASP A 274 19.42 -30.01 -18.41
N SER A 275 19.96 -31.23 -18.43
CA SER A 275 20.39 -31.92 -19.66
C SER A 275 19.23 -32.33 -20.58
N ARG A 276 18.01 -31.79 -20.40
CA ARG A 276 16.86 -32.14 -21.21
C ARG A 276 17.08 -31.63 -22.63
N ILE A 277 16.92 -32.54 -23.60
CA ILE A 277 17.18 -32.24 -25.00
C ILE A 277 15.93 -31.62 -25.62
N PHE A 278 16.04 -30.40 -26.11
CA PHE A 278 15.00 -29.76 -26.90
C PHE A 278 15.37 -29.77 -28.38
N LEU A 279 14.52 -30.35 -29.22
CA LEU A 279 14.73 -30.45 -30.66
C LEU A 279 14.20 -29.20 -31.37
N ASP A 280 14.93 -28.75 -32.39
CA ASP A 280 14.57 -27.64 -33.25
C ASP A 280 13.41 -28.06 -34.18
N ALA A 281 12.20 -27.65 -33.79
CA ALA A 281 10.97 -27.86 -34.54
C ALA A 281 10.41 -26.55 -35.10
N SER A 282 11.31 -25.63 -35.49
CA SER A 282 10.95 -24.33 -36.08
C SER A 282 10.36 -24.45 -37.49
N ILE A 283 10.83 -25.42 -38.27
CA ILE A 283 10.34 -25.72 -39.62
C ILE A 283 9.10 -26.63 -39.53
N ASP A 284 8.04 -26.30 -40.27
CA ASP A 284 6.76 -27.02 -40.20
C ASP A 284 6.87 -28.50 -40.61
N ILE A 285 7.69 -28.83 -41.61
CA ILE A 285 7.88 -30.23 -42.02
C ILE A 285 8.59 -31.03 -40.93
N THR A 286 9.64 -30.49 -40.32
CA THR A 286 10.38 -31.10 -39.20
C THR A 286 9.46 -31.35 -38.02
N ARG A 287 8.64 -30.35 -37.68
CA ARG A 287 7.68 -30.44 -36.59
C ARG A 287 6.64 -31.52 -36.82
N ARG A 288 6.11 -31.63 -38.04
CA ARG A 288 5.19 -32.69 -38.43
C ARG A 288 5.83 -34.06 -38.21
N VAL A 289 7.05 -34.27 -38.73
CA VAL A 289 7.79 -35.52 -38.59
C VAL A 289 8.03 -35.87 -37.11
N LEU A 290 8.54 -34.94 -36.29
CA LEU A 290 8.76 -35.17 -34.86
C LEU A 290 7.46 -35.50 -34.10
N THR A 291 6.34 -34.90 -34.50
CA THR A 291 5.03 -35.22 -33.91
C THR A 291 4.59 -36.64 -34.27
N GLU A 292 4.74 -37.04 -35.54
CA GLU A 292 4.43 -38.39 -36.01
C GLU A 292 5.38 -39.46 -35.41
N LEU A 293 6.61 -39.06 -35.02
CA LEU A 293 7.56 -39.85 -34.23
C LEU A 293 7.20 -39.94 -32.72
N ASN A 294 6.06 -39.38 -32.30
CA ASN A 294 5.62 -39.32 -30.91
C ASN A 294 6.63 -38.63 -29.97
N VAL A 295 7.32 -37.58 -30.45
CA VAL A 295 8.18 -36.76 -29.59
C VAL A 295 7.31 -35.91 -28.66
N PRO A 296 7.55 -35.95 -27.34
CA PRO A 296 6.71 -35.25 -26.37
C PRO A 296 6.77 -33.73 -26.54
N LEU A 297 5.59 -33.09 -26.52
CA LEU A 297 5.45 -31.64 -26.45
C LEU A 297 5.61 -31.18 -25.00
N ARG A 298 6.60 -30.34 -24.72
CA ARG A 298 6.77 -29.75 -23.39
C ARG A 298 5.81 -28.56 -23.26
N ASN A 299 4.96 -28.57 -22.24
CA ASN A 299 4.07 -27.43 -22.01
C ASN A 299 4.85 -26.19 -21.53
N ILE A 300 4.28 -25.01 -21.76
CA ILE A 300 4.96 -23.73 -21.51
C ILE A 300 5.28 -23.53 -20.03
N ARG A 301 4.41 -23.97 -19.12
CA ARG A 301 4.58 -23.79 -17.68
C ARG A 301 5.77 -24.59 -17.16
N ASP A 302 5.83 -25.88 -17.46
CA ASP A 302 6.91 -26.75 -17.01
C ASP A 302 8.23 -26.33 -17.64
N TYR A 303 8.22 -25.99 -18.93
CA TYR A 303 9.38 -25.41 -19.60
C TYR A 303 9.90 -24.16 -18.87
N THR A 304 9.00 -23.24 -18.53
CA THR A 304 9.37 -21.97 -17.89
C THR A 304 9.94 -22.16 -16.49
N PHE A 305 9.39 -23.05 -15.66
CA PHE A 305 9.76 -23.11 -14.25
C PHE A 305 10.70 -24.26 -13.87
N GLU A 306 10.64 -25.37 -14.59
CA GLU A 306 11.49 -26.55 -14.36
C GLU A 306 12.74 -26.47 -15.22
N ASP A 307 12.59 -26.19 -16.52
CA ASP A 307 13.71 -26.31 -17.47
C ASP A 307 14.50 -24.99 -17.63
N VAL A 308 13.86 -23.82 -17.66
CA VAL A 308 14.54 -22.53 -17.93
C VAL A 308 15.41 -22.05 -16.77
N GLU A 309 16.64 -21.64 -17.09
CA GLU A 309 17.58 -21.02 -16.15
C GLU A 309 17.42 -19.49 -16.13
N PHE A 310 16.49 -19.02 -15.29
CA PHE A 310 16.30 -17.57 -15.07
C PHE A 310 17.62 -16.85 -14.75
N PRO A 311 17.90 -15.72 -15.41
CA PRO A 311 19.04 -14.89 -15.05
C PRO A 311 18.88 -14.33 -13.63
N THR A 312 20.02 -14.12 -12.97
CA THR A 312 20.06 -13.74 -11.55
C THR A 312 20.42 -12.27 -11.31
N VAL A 313 21.06 -11.62 -12.29
CA VAL A 313 21.59 -10.25 -12.15
C VAL A 313 20.98 -9.32 -13.19
N GLU A 314 21.25 -9.56 -14.47
CA GLU A 314 20.84 -8.70 -15.58
C GLU A 314 20.05 -9.45 -16.65
N CYS A 315 19.17 -8.72 -17.32
CA CYS A 315 18.35 -9.18 -18.43
C CYS A 315 19.09 -8.99 -19.76
N ASP A 316 19.46 -10.11 -20.41
CA ASP A 316 19.88 -10.10 -21.80
C ASP A 316 18.69 -9.97 -22.77
N ASN A 317 18.96 -9.77 -24.06
CA ASN A 317 17.92 -9.58 -25.08
C ASN A 317 17.08 -10.84 -25.32
N TYR A 318 17.66 -12.04 -25.17
CA TYR A 318 16.95 -13.29 -25.39
C TYR A 318 16.01 -13.60 -24.22
N TYR A 319 16.46 -13.36 -22.98
CA TYR A 319 15.61 -13.43 -21.80
C TYR A 319 14.48 -12.41 -21.87
N HIS A 320 14.77 -11.18 -22.31
CA HIS A 320 13.76 -10.15 -22.52
C HIS A 320 12.66 -10.64 -23.49
N HIS A 321 13.06 -11.17 -24.65
CA HIS A 321 12.13 -11.71 -25.64
C HIS A 321 11.36 -12.92 -25.10
N PHE A 322 12.02 -13.82 -24.37
CA PHE A 322 11.39 -14.96 -23.71
C PHE A 322 10.32 -14.51 -22.71
N LEU A 323 10.67 -13.61 -21.78
CA LEU A 323 9.76 -13.08 -20.76
C LEU A 323 8.54 -12.42 -21.39
N ARG A 324 8.75 -11.62 -22.45
CA ARG A 324 7.66 -10.96 -23.17
C ARG A 324 6.70 -11.97 -23.79
N ASN A 325 7.20 -13.03 -24.42
CA ASN A 325 6.36 -14.06 -25.02
C ASN A 325 5.57 -14.87 -23.98
N ILE A 326 6.18 -15.25 -22.85
CA ILE A 326 5.44 -15.98 -21.81
C ILE A 326 4.35 -15.11 -21.18
N LEU A 327 4.58 -13.80 -21.05
CA LEU A 327 3.56 -12.85 -20.57
C LEU A 327 2.45 -12.62 -21.62
N SER A 328 2.78 -12.59 -22.92
CA SER A 328 1.78 -12.56 -24.00
C SER A 328 0.92 -13.81 -24.06
N THR A 329 1.38 -14.93 -23.49
CA THR A 329 0.63 -16.18 -23.40
C THR A 329 -0.22 -16.22 -22.11
N ASN A 330 -0.83 -15.08 -21.77
CA ASN A 330 -1.55 -14.84 -20.51
C ASN A 330 -2.78 -15.75 -20.28
N THR A 331 -3.21 -16.50 -21.29
CA THR A 331 -4.30 -17.48 -21.22
C THR A 331 -3.91 -18.76 -20.46
N ILE A 332 -2.61 -18.97 -20.20
CA ILE A 332 -2.13 -20.16 -19.47
C ILE A 332 -2.15 -19.89 -17.98
N THR A 333 -3.04 -20.60 -17.29
CA THR A 333 -3.24 -20.49 -15.85
C THR A 333 -1.97 -20.82 -15.07
N GLY A 334 -1.56 -19.90 -14.19
CA GLY A 334 -0.49 -20.11 -13.21
C GLY A 334 0.90 -19.62 -13.62
N ILE A 335 1.15 -19.22 -14.88
CA ILE A 335 2.46 -18.66 -15.27
C ILE A 335 2.73 -17.36 -14.51
N VAL A 336 1.84 -16.39 -14.62
CA VAL A 336 1.98 -15.07 -13.97
C VAL A 336 2.16 -15.24 -12.45
N GLN A 337 1.35 -16.09 -11.82
CA GLN A 337 1.45 -16.38 -10.37
C GLN A 337 2.78 -17.05 -9.99
N GLY A 338 3.32 -17.95 -10.83
CA GLY A 338 4.62 -18.58 -10.61
C GLY A 338 5.82 -17.62 -10.72
N LEU A 339 5.65 -16.47 -11.40
CA LEU A 339 6.68 -15.43 -11.49
C LEU A 339 6.72 -14.53 -10.25
N ARG A 340 5.62 -14.40 -9.49
CA ARG A 340 5.50 -13.52 -8.32
C ARG A 340 6.69 -13.57 -7.33
N PRO A 341 7.15 -14.74 -6.86
CA PRO A 341 8.24 -14.78 -5.89
C PRO A 341 9.64 -14.55 -6.49
N ARG A 342 9.76 -14.51 -7.83
CA ARG A 342 11.06 -14.52 -8.52
C ARG A 342 11.57 -13.09 -8.78
N ARG A 343 12.90 -12.94 -8.74
CA ARG A 343 13.61 -11.74 -9.21
C ARG A 343 13.87 -11.88 -10.70
N CYS A 344 12.85 -11.64 -11.51
CA CYS A 344 12.87 -12.00 -12.92
C CYS A 344 12.32 -10.91 -13.84
N PHE A 345 11.92 -9.76 -13.29
CA PHE A 345 11.38 -8.64 -14.05
C PHE A 345 12.45 -7.56 -14.23
N PRO A 346 12.74 -7.15 -15.49
CA PRO A 346 13.77 -6.16 -15.76
C PRO A 346 13.30 -4.75 -15.45
N THR A 347 14.22 -3.93 -14.95
CA THR A 347 14.10 -2.47 -14.93
C THR A 347 14.62 -1.87 -16.24
N SER A 348 14.45 -0.55 -16.42
CA SER A 348 15.05 0.18 -17.55
C SER A 348 16.58 0.06 -17.63
N SER A 349 17.26 -0.20 -16.50
CA SER A 349 18.70 -0.48 -16.47
C SER A 349 19.05 -1.96 -16.70
N ARG A 350 18.06 -2.79 -17.07
CA ARG A 350 18.14 -4.25 -17.26
C ARG A 350 18.43 -5.05 -15.99
N ARG A 351 18.45 -4.43 -14.81
CA ARG A 351 18.55 -5.16 -13.54
C ARG A 351 17.26 -5.89 -13.21
N LEU A 352 17.37 -7.06 -12.60
CA LEU A 352 16.22 -7.91 -12.29
C LEU A 352 15.71 -7.69 -10.87
N LYS A 353 14.42 -7.42 -10.73
CA LYS A 353 13.73 -7.22 -9.45
C LYS A 353 12.50 -8.11 -9.33
N ARG A 354 11.95 -8.19 -8.11
CA ARG A 354 10.62 -8.80 -7.90
C ARG A 354 9.57 -7.82 -8.38
N ILE A 355 8.43 -8.34 -8.81
CA ILE A 355 7.37 -7.49 -9.35
C ILE A 355 6.83 -6.48 -8.33
N ASN A 356 6.77 -6.84 -7.04
CA ASN A 356 6.30 -5.96 -5.97
C ASN A 356 7.28 -4.84 -5.60
N ASP A 357 8.53 -4.93 -6.06
CA ASP A 357 9.55 -3.90 -5.85
C ASP A 357 9.58 -2.89 -7.01
N LEU A 358 8.67 -3.07 -8.00
CA LEU A 358 8.61 -2.28 -9.23
C LEU A 358 7.34 -1.43 -9.28
N TYR A 359 7.47 -0.26 -9.91
CA TYR A 359 6.41 0.71 -10.12
C TYR A 359 6.16 0.94 -11.62
N ASP A 360 4.93 1.31 -11.95
CA ASP A 360 4.56 1.69 -13.32
C ASP A 360 5.04 3.10 -13.65
N GLN A 361 5.88 3.21 -14.68
CA GLN A 361 6.44 4.48 -15.15
C GLN A 361 5.38 5.39 -15.78
N ASN A 362 4.24 4.84 -16.20
CA ASN A 362 3.14 5.60 -16.77
C ASN A 362 2.33 6.34 -15.69
N ASN A 363 2.45 5.94 -14.43
CA ASN A 363 1.87 6.67 -13.31
C ASN A 363 2.70 7.93 -13.02
N GLU A 364 2.11 9.10 -13.24
CA GLU A 364 2.80 10.39 -13.11
C GLU A 364 3.37 10.63 -11.70
N VAL A 365 2.64 10.25 -10.65
CA VAL A 365 3.07 10.46 -9.27
C VAL A 365 4.27 9.55 -8.96
N PHE A 366 4.24 8.27 -9.34
CA PHE A 366 5.40 7.39 -9.18
C PHE A 366 6.61 7.93 -9.93
N ARG A 367 6.44 8.36 -11.19
CA ARG A 367 7.50 8.94 -12.01
C ARG A 367 8.16 10.14 -11.34
N ILE A 368 7.39 11.05 -10.75
CA ILE A 368 7.93 12.24 -10.09
C ILE A 368 8.61 11.89 -8.76
N VAL A 369 7.98 11.04 -7.95
CA VAL A 369 8.48 10.69 -6.60
C VAL A 369 9.75 9.85 -6.68
N PHE A 370 9.80 8.87 -7.58
CA PHE A 370 10.97 8.01 -7.71
C PHE A 370 12.01 8.54 -8.72
N GLY A 371 11.64 9.47 -9.60
CA GLY A 371 12.55 10.13 -10.53
C GLY A 371 13.41 9.16 -11.34
N ASN A 372 14.74 9.26 -11.20
CA ASN A 372 15.70 8.42 -11.91
C ASN A 372 16.13 7.16 -11.14
N THR A 373 15.39 6.77 -10.10
CA THR A 373 15.71 5.54 -9.36
C THR A 373 15.37 4.31 -10.18
N ASP A 374 16.14 3.25 -9.98
CA ASP A 374 16.01 1.98 -10.71
C ASP A 374 14.87 1.11 -10.16
N VAL A 375 13.66 1.66 -10.03
CA VAL A 375 12.48 1.00 -9.44
C VAL A 375 11.31 0.89 -10.41
N PHE A 376 11.50 1.27 -11.67
CA PHE A 376 10.46 1.15 -12.69
C PHE A 376 10.63 -0.14 -13.49
N LEU A 377 9.49 -0.78 -13.81
CA LEU A 377 9.46 -1.88 -14.77
C LEU A 377 9.92 -1.39 -16.15
N HIS A 378 10.70 -2.21 -16.87
CA HIS A 378 11.18 -1.85 -18.20
C HIS A 378 10.00 -1.53 -19.15
N PRO A 379 10.06 -0.44 -19.95
CA PRO A 379 8.92 0.07 -20.72
C PRO A 379 8.23 -0.93 -21.64
N ASP A 380 8.99 -1.84 -22.26
CA ASP A 380 8.47 -2.91 -23.15
C ASP A 380 7.48 -3.88 -22.47
N PHE A 381 7.38 -3.86 -21.15
CA PHE A 381 6.42 -4.68 -20.38
C PHE A 381 5.20 -3.89 -19.88
N SER A 382 5.07 -2.61 -20.26
CA SER A 382 3.96 -1.74 -19.82
C SER A 382 2.59 -2.27 -20.26
N ASP A 383 2.52 -2.92 -21.43
CA ASP A 383 1.30 -3.55 -21.96
C ASP A 383 0.74 -4.64 -21.02
N PHE A 384 1.58 -5.19 -20.14
CA PHE A 384 1.20 -6.22 -19.18
C PHE A 384 0.85 -5.65 -17.80
N SER A 385 0.80 -4.32 -17.61
CA SER A 385 0.56 -3.65 -16.31
C SER A 385 -0.65 -4.23 -15.56
N LEU A 386 -1.81 -4.38 -16.23
CA LEU A 386 -3.01 -4.98 -15.63
C LEU A 386 -2.86 -6.47 -15.28
N THR A 387 -2.08 -7.21 -16.06
CA THR A 387 -1.84 -8.64 -15.78
C THR A 387 -0.89 -8.78 -14.59
N LEU A 388 0.13 -7.93 -14.51
CA LEU A 388 1.14 -7.93 -13.46
C LEU A 388 0.60 -7.35 -12.13
N SER A 389 -0.41 -6.47 -12.16
CA SER A 389 -1.04 -5.97 -10.93
C SER A 389 -1.68 -7.11 -10.12
N SER A 390 -2.18 -8.16 -10.79
CA SER A 390 -2.73 -9.36 -10.14
C SER A 390 -1.72 -10.14 -9.27
N ILE A 391 -0.42 -9.89 -9.44
CA ILE A 391 0.65 -10.49 -8.64
C ILE A 391 1.38 -9.48 -7.74
N GLY A 392 0.93 -8.23 -7.70
CA GLY A 392 1.44 -7.18 -6.81
C GLY A 392 2.32 -6.13 -7.48
N PHE A 393 2.27 -5.98 -8.81
CA PHE A 393 2.88 -4.82 -9.48
C PHE A 393 2.20 -3.51 -9.05
N ASN A 394 3.00 -2.51 -8.69
CA ASN A 394 2.48 -1.22 -8.22
C ASN A 394 2.16 -0.30 -9.41
N ASN A 395 0.97 -0.44 -9.99
CA ASN A 395 0.53 0.37 -11.14
C ASN A 395 -0.41 1.54 -10.79
N THR A 396 -1.18 1.42 -9.72
CA THR A 396 -2.02 2.48 -9.17
C THR A 396 -1.51 2.89 -7.79
N ILE A 397 -1.94 4.07 -7.31
CA ILE A 397 -1.68 4.49 -5.93
C ILE A 397 -2.88 4.09 -5.09
N ASP A 398 -2.64 3.21 -4.11
CA ASP A 398 -3.60 2.80 -3.10
C ASP A 398 -2.93 2.75 -1.71
N GLN A 399 -3.66 2.33 -0.68
CA GLN A 399 -3.15 2.24 0.69
C GLN A 399 -1.84 1.42 0.83
N ARG A 400 -1.65 0.38 0.02
CA ARG A 400 -0.48 -0.50 0.08
C ARG A 400 0.70 0.08 -0.69
N THR A 401 0.41 0.74 -1.81
CA THR A 401 1.43 1.32 -2.67
C THR A 401 1.71 2.78 -2.33
N PHE A 402 1.06 3.37 -1.32
CA PHE A 402 1.37 4.71 -0.85
C PHE A 402 2.80 4.74 -0.31
N ILE A 403 3.64 5.60 -0.89
CA ILE A 403 5.09 5.49 -0.80
C ILE A 403 5.69 6.51 0.16
N ASN A 404 6.83 6.13 0.75
CA ASN A 404 7.70 7.07 1.43
C ASN A 404 8.69 7.65 0.40
N PRO A 405 8.56 8.93 0.01
CA PRO A 405 9.45 9.54 -0.95
C PRO A 405 10.88 9.61 -0.37
N PRO A 406 11.92 9.49 -1.19
CA PRO A 406 13.27 9.78 -0.72
C PRO A 406 13.34 11.21 -0.15
N SER A 407 14.05 11.39 0.96
CA SER A 407 14.10 12.65 1.70
C SER A 407 14.98 13.73 1.05
N ASP A 408 15.45 13.49 -0.17
CA ASP A 408 16.38 14.35 -0.91
C ASP A 408 15.70 15.62 -1.47
N LEU A 409 14.40 15.56 -1.77
CA LEU A 409 13.69 16.63 -2.48
C LEU A 409 12.30 16.93 -1.89
N ARG A 410 12.12 18.16 -1.37
CA ARG A 410 10.84 18.67 -0.85
C ARG A 410 9.66 18.53 -1.81
N TYR A 411 9.89 18.75 -3.10
CA TYR A 411 8.84 18.73 -4.13
C TYR A 411 8.19 17.35 -4.30
N ARG A 412 8.90 16.25 -3.99
CA ARG A 412 8.33 14.89 -4.02
C ARG A 412 7.22 14.74 -2.97
N GLY A 413 7.44 15.29 -1.78
CA GLY A 413 6.43 15.34 -0.73
C GLY A 413 5.22 16.19 -1.12
N PHE A 414 5.43 17.32 -1.78
CA PHE A 414 4.34 18.18 -2.29
C PHE A 414 3.39 17.39 -3.20
N ILE A 415 3.92 16.63 -4.16
CA ILE A 415 3.11 15.85 -5.11
C ILE A 415 2.30 14.76 -4.40
N LEU A 416 2.88 14.08 -3.40
CA LEU A 416 2.16 13.08 -2.62
C LEU A 416 1.06 13.69 -1.75
N VAL A 417 1.31 14.85 -1.14
CA VAL A 417 0.30 15.55 -0.35
C VAL A 417 -0.84 16.07 -1.24
N ASP A 418 -0.54 16.65 -2.40
CA ASP A 418 -1.54 17.08 -3.38
C ASP A 418 -2.39 15.89 -3.88
N TYR A 419 -1.75 14.75 -4.16
CA TYR A 419 -2.46 13.54 -4.54
C TYR A 419 -3.34 13.01 -3.40
N LEU A 420 -2.82 12.95 -2.17
CA LEU A 420 -3.58 12.52 -1.00
C LEU A 420 -4.82 13.41 -0.82
N TYR A 421 -4.68 14.73 -0.85
CA TYR A 421 -5.81 15.64 -0.65
C TYR A 421 -6.90 15.47 -1.70
N LYS A 422 -6.54 15.17 -2.95
CA LYS A 422 -7.51 14.93 -4.04
C LYS A 422 -8.26 13.60 -3.90
N ASN A 423 -7.69 12.63 -3.19
CA ASN A 423 -8.20 11.26 -3.10
C ASN A 423 -8.32 10.77 -1.65
N ILE A 424 -8.46 11.69 -0.68
CA ILE A 424 -8.28 11.39 0.75
C ILE A 424 -9.28 10.35 1.27
N GLU A 425 -10.46 10.28 0.67
CA GLU A 425 -11.52 9.31 0.99
C GLU A 425 -11.15 7.86 0.64
N GLU A 426 -10.19 7.66 -0.26
CA GLU A 426 -9.71 6.33 -0.66
C GLU A 426 -8.65 5.76 0.31
N PHE A 427 -8.23 6.55 1.30
CA PHE A 427 -7.13 6.21 2.20
C PHE A 427 -7.57 6.12 3.66
N ASP A 428 -6.96 5.17 4.37
CA ASP A 428 -6.97 5.13 5.83
C ASP A 428 -5.88 6.07 6.36
N LEU A 429 -6.32 7.22 6.89
CA LEU A 429 -5.45 8.25 7.44
C LEU A 429 -4.61 7.75 8.61
N GLU A 430 -5.09 6.84 9.47
CA GLU A 430 -4.29 6.36 10.60
C GLU A 430 -3.03 5.62 10.15
N ALA A 431 -3.13 4.89 9.04
CA ALA A 431 -2.02 4.18 8.44
C ALA A 431 -1.07 5.11 7.68
N ILE A 432 -1.58 6.17 7.02
CA ILE A 432 -0.75 7.16 6.30
C ILE A 432 -0.08 8.17 7.23
N GLU A 433 -0.69 8.48 8.38
CA GLU A 433 -0.24 9.51 9.31
C GLU A 433 1.19 9.30 9.83
N ARG A 434 1.71 8.08 9.72
CA ARG A 434 3.06 7.69 10.16
C ARG A 434 4.11 7.77 9.05
N ILE A 435 3.70 7.92 7.79
CA ILE A 435 4.61 7.95 6.64
C ILE A 435 5.21 9.37 6.53
N PRO A 436 6.54 9.52 6.45
CA PRO A 436 7.19 10.83 6.45
C PRO A 436 7.29 11.44 5.05
N PHE A 437 6.16 11.83 4.45
CA PHE A 437 6.11 12.42 3.11
C PHE A 437 5.69 13.90 3.09
N VAL A 438 5.25 14.46 4.22
CA VAL A 438 4.68 15.81 4.26
C VAL A 438 5.80 16.85 4.38
N PRO A 439 5.88 17.82 3.44
CA PRO A 439 6.85 18.91 3.55
C PRO A 439 6.66 19.75 4.83
N ILE A 440 7.76 20.00 5.53
CA ILE A 440 7.78 20.88 6.71
C ILE A 440 8.29 22.27 6.38
N ALA A 441 7.91 23.26 7.17
CA ALA A 441 8.42 24.63 7.05
C ALA A 441 9.94 24.65 7.28
N ARG A 442 10.68 25.35 6.41
CA ARG A 442 12.15 25.41 6.44
C ARG A 442 12.70 26.12 7.67
N SER A 443 12.03 27.19 8.09
CA SER A 443 12.40 28.02 9.23
C SER A 443 11.18 28.77 9.71
N LEU A 444 11.19 29.16 10.97
CA LEU A 444 10.20 30.07 11.54
C LEU A 444 10.83 31.44 11.78
N ASP A 445 10.00 32.48 11.90
CA ASP A 445 10.48 33.80 12.31
C ASP A 445 11.06 33.78 13.72
N LEU A 446 11.88 34.77 14.05
CA LEU A 446 12.25 35.01 15.44
C LEU A 446 10.99 35.34 16.27
N PRO A 447 10.89 34.87 17.53
CA PRO A 447 11.87 34.09 18.26
C PRO A 447 11.76 32.56 18.06
N TYR A 448 10.78 32.08 17.30
CA TYR A 448 10.50 30.66 17.12
C TYR A 448 11.65 29.87 16.50
N SER A 449 12.41 30.46 15.56
CA SER A 449 13.59 29.79 14.98
C SER A 449 14.65 29.37 15.99
N GLN A 450 14.73 30.00 17.17
CA GLN A 450 15.74 29.68 18.17
C GLN A 450 15.65 28.23 18.68
N HIS A 451 14.45 27.64 18.66
CA HIS A 451 14.23 26.25 19.11
C HIS A 451 13.52 25.39 18.05
N TYR A 452 13.54 25.82 16.78
CA TYR A 452 12.94 25.11 15.65
C TYR A 452 14.05 24.65 14.69
N ASN A 453 14.72 23.55 15.04
CA ASN A 453 15.84 23.01 14.27
C ASN A 453 15.55 21.58 13.83
N HIS A 454 15.27 21.41 12.54
CA HIS A 454 14.98 20.11 11.92
C HIS A 454 15.95 19.88 10.76
N THR A 455 16.62 18.73 10.76
CA THR A 455 17.53 18.31 9.68
C THR A 455 16.78 17.68 8.50
N GLN A 456 15.56 17.22 8.73
CA GLN A 456 14.70 16.60 7.72
C GLN A 456 13.84 17.65 6.98
N ILE A 457 13.50 17.35 5.73
CA ILE A 457 12.69 18.22 4.86
C ILE A 457 11.23 17.74 4.79
N LEU A 458 11.01 16.45 5.05
CA LEU A 458 9.71 15.80 5.08
C LEU A 458 9.50 15.16 6.46
N ASP A 459 8.26 15.14 6.94
CA ASP A 459 7.84 14.48 8.16
C ASP A 459 6.42 13.90 7.98
N SER A 460 5.89 13.27 9.01
CA SER A 460 4.61 12.57 9.01
C SER A 460 3.47 13.44 9.54
N PHE A 461 2.23 13.22 9.10
CA PHE A 461 1.07 13.97 9.60
C PHE A 461 0.94 13.89 11.13
N ARG A 462 1.37 12.78 11.74
CA ARG A 462 1.41 12.60 13.19
C ARG A 462 2.36 13.57 13.90
N ASN A 463 3.41 14.04 13.23
CA ASN A 463 4.44 14.89 13.83
C ASN A 463 4.41 16.35 13.37
N ILE A 464 3.47 16.70 12.50
CA ILE A 464 3.28 18.06 12.03
C ILE A 464 2.04 18.72 12.64
N ILE A 465 2.04 20.04 12.66
CA ILE A 465 0.91 20.88 13.02
C ILE A 465 0.61 21.87 11.89
N ILE A 466 -0.67 22.21 11.72
CA ILE A 466 -1.08 23.28 10.80
C ILE A 466 -0.82 24.68 11.39
N PRO A 467 -0.73 25.75 10.57
CA PRO A 467 -0.29 27.07 11.02
C PRO A 467 -1.07 27.66 12.19
N ARG A 468 -2.37 27.39 12.30
CA ARG A 468 -3.22 27.86 13.41
C ARG A 468 -2.83 27.32 14.79
N TYR A 469 -2.02 26.27 14.84
CA TYR A 469 -1.55 25.65 16.08
C TYR A 469 -0.06 25.92 16.34
N LYS A 470 0.55 26.84 15.58
CA LYS A 470 1.95 27.22 15.74
C LYS A 470 2.25 27.58 17.19
N GLU A 471 1.50 28.51 17.76
CA GLU A 471 1.68 29.07 19.10
C GLU A 471 1.53 28.03 20.23
N VAL A 472 0.84 26.91 19.98
CA VAL A 472 0.54 25.91 21.01
C VAL A 472 1.47 24.70 21.01
N ALA A 473 2.26 24.48 19.95
CA ALA A 473 3.06 23.26 19.84
C ALA A 473 4.35 23.35 18.98
N TRP A 474 4.75 24.52 18.46
CA TRP A 474 5.89 24.64 17.53
C TRP A 474 7.21 24.07 18.05
N SER A 475 7.46 24.08 19.38
CA SER A 475 8.73 23.54 19.92
C SER A 475 8.74 22.01 20.06
N ARG A 476 7.60 21.36 19.77
CA ARG A 476 7.40 19.90 19.91
C ARG A 476 6.96 19.23 18.63
N LYS A 477 6.43 19.99 17.67
CA LYS A 477 5.90 19.51 16.39
C LYS A 477 6.45 20.38 15.26
N CYS A 478 6.67 19.76 14.10
CA CYS A 478 7.05 20.48 12.90
C CYS A 478 5.86 21.28 12.37
N LEU A 479 6.08 22.49 11.88
CA LEU A 479 5.04 23.22 11.17
C LEU A 479 4.94 22.66 9.75
N ILE A 480 3.71 22.39 9.29
CA ILE A 480 3.49 22.06 7.88
C ILE A 480 3.95 23.22 6.99
N ALA A 481 4.49 22.88 5.84
CA ALA A 481 4.87 23.89 4.88
C ALA A 481 3.66 24.65 4.30
N GLU A 482 3.88 25.93 3.97
CA GLU A 482 2.83 26.86 3.52
C GLU A 482 2.15 26.46 2.20
N ASP A 483 2.87 25.76 1.34
CA ASP A 483 2.41 25.31 0.01
C ASP A 483 1.59 24.01 0.06
N VAL A 484 1.47 23.35 1.22
CA VAL A 484 0.78 22.06 1.38
C VAL A 484 -0.21 22.05 2.56
N ILE A 485 -0.64 23.23 3.01
CA ILE A 485 -1.66 23.36 4.07
C ILE A 485 -2.96 22.68 3.58
N PRO A 486 -3.61 21.82 4.40
CA PRO A 486 -4.86 21.18 4.01
C PRO A 486 -5.95 22.23 3.67
N PRO A 487 -6.66 22.07 2.55
CA PRO A 487 -7.83 22.89 2.22
C PRO A 487 -8.89 22.85 3.33
N GLN A 488 -9.69 23.92 3.43
CA GLN A 488 -10.71 24.04 4.47
C GLN A 488 -11.78 22.94 4.40
N THR A 489 -12.10 22.44 3.20
CA THR A 489 -13.00 21.29 3.00
C THR A 489 -12.44 20.04 3.71
N ILE A 490 -11.16 19.74 3.50
CA ILE A 490 -10.48 18.60 4.16
C ILE A 490 -10.47 18.77 5.68
N LEU A 491 -10.22 19.98 6.19
CA LEU A 491 -10.23 20.23 7.63
C LEU A 491 -11.63 20.14 8.26
N GLN A 492 -12.70 20.29 7.48
CA GLN A 492 -14.07 20.08 7.96
C GLN A 492 -14.37 18.59 8.10
N ASP A 493 -13.95 17.78 7.13
CA ASP A 493 -14.16 16.33 7.13
C ASP A 493 -13.18 15.61 8.09
N TYR A 494 -11.97 16.14 8.25
CA TYR A 494 -10.89 15.59 9.06
C TYR A 494 -10.31 16.62 10.05
N PRO A 495 -11.07 16.99 11.10
CA PRO A 495 -10.70 18.08 12.02
C PRO A 495 -9.50 17.77 12.92
N SER A 496 -9.08 16.51 13.02
CA SER A 496 -7.88 16.08 13.75
C SER A 496 -6.59 16.26 12.94
N LEU A 497 -6.67 16.45 11.62
CA LEU A 497 -5.49 16.48 10.74
C LEU A 497 -4.59 17.68 11.07
N GLY A 498 -3.38 17.40 11.56
CA GLY A 498 -2.43 18.41 12.00
C GLY A 498 -2.85 19.16 13.27
N LYS A 499 -3.83 18.65 14.04
CA LYS A 499 -4.18 19.13 15.37
C LYS A 499 -3.27 18.49 16.42
N PRO A 500 -2.61 19.25 17.31
CA PRO A 500 -1.79 18.67 18.37
C PRO A 500 -2.67 17.98 19.43
N SER A 501 -2.17 16.90 20.03
CA SER A 501 -2.82 16.26 21.18
C SER A 501 -2.53 17.03 22.48
N ALA A 502 -3.45 16.99 23.45
CA ALA A 502 -3.28 17.63 24.76
C ALA A 502 -1.94 17.32 25.47
N PRO A 503 -1.43 16.07 25.52
CA PRO A 503 -0.12 15.80 26.12
C PRO A 503 1.03 16.60 25.49
N ILE A 504 1.00 16.80 24.18
CA ILE A 504 2.01 17.58 23.44
C ILE A 504 1.91 19.06 23.79
N VAL A 505 0.70 19.61 23.87
CA VAL A 505 0.46 21.00 24.25
C VAL A 505 0.91 21.27 25.69
N VAL A 506 0.66 20.35 26.63
CA VAL A 506 1.15 20.47 28.02
C VAL A 506 2.69 20.39 28.09
N VAL A 507 3.30 19.51 27.30
CA VAL A 507 4.77 19.43 27.19
C VAL A 507 5.36 20.70 26.54
N HIS A 508 4.62 21.37 25.66
CA HIS A 508 4.96 22.68 25.11
C HIS A 508 4.81 23.80 26.15
N LEU A 509 3.76 23.79 26.96
CA LEU A 509 3.60 24.73 28.09
C LEU A 509 4.76 24.62 29.09
N ARG A 510 5.15 23.39 29.46
CA ARG A 510 6.33 23.14 30.30
C ARG A 510 7.63 23.63 29.67
N PHE A 511 7.74 23.56 28.34
CA PHE A 511 8.87 24.13 27.62
C PHE A 511 8.92 25.64 27.83
N LEU A 512 7.84 26.36 27.52
CA LEU A 512 7.78 27.81 27.68
C LEU A 512 8.06 28.25 29.12
N HIS A 513 7.52 27.54 30.11
CA HIS A 513 7.80 27.80 31.52
C HIS A 513 9.31 27.62 31.86
N ARG A 514 10.01 26.68 31.23
CA ARG A 514 11.47 26.50 31.44
C ARG A 514 12.29 27.60 30.74
N THR A 515 11.81 28.12 29.60
CA THR A 515 12.49 29.16 28.81
C THR A 515 12.32 30.58 29.39
N LEU A 516 11.63 30.72 30.53
CA LEU A 516 11.39 32.00 31.25
C LEU A 516 12.67 32.79 31.60
N ARG A 517 13.87 32.23 31.42
CA ARG A 517 15.14 32.84 31.86
C ARG A 517 16.08 33.29 30.75
N ASP A 518 15.80 32.99 29.48
CA ASP A 518 16.85 33.00 28.43
C ASP A 518 16.98 34.35 27.68
N GLU A 519 16.13 34.68 26.71
CA GLU A 519 16.28 35.93 25.91
C GLU A 519 14.94 36.62 25.63
N TRP A 520 13.85 35.89 25.83
CA TRP A 520 12.49 36.32 25.48
C TRP A 520 11.99 37.47 26.34
N ARG A 521 12.48 37.60 27.58
CA ARG A 521 12.08 38.64 28.53
C ARG A 521 12.28 40.06 27.97
N ASN A 522 13.38 40.29 27.28
CA ASN A 522 13.78 41.65 26.86
C ASN A 522 13.22 42.03 25.49
N ASN A 523 13.15 41.07 24.57
CA ASN A 523 12.84 41.35 23.17
C ASN A 523 11.47 40.82 22.72
N TRP A 524 10.89 39.84 23.42
CA TRP A 524 9.75 39.06 22.93
C TRP A 524 8.68 38.77 24.00
N ALA A 525 8.59 39.61 25.04
CA ALA A 525 7.64 39.44 26.14
C ALA A 525 6.17 39.37 25.68
N GLY A 526 5.80 40.17 24.68
CA GLY A 526 4.47 40.14 24.09
C GLY A 526 4.15 38.82 23.38
N ALA A 527 5.10 38.31 22.58
CA ALA A 527 4.96 37.02 21.92
C ALA A 527 4.87 35.88 22.94
N PHE A 528 5.69 35.90 23.99
CA PHE A 528 5.61 34.93 25.08
C PHE A 528 4.21 34.88 25.71
N LYS A 529 3.69 36.04 26.12
CA LYS A 529 2.36 36.16 26.73
C LYS A 529 1.27 35.64 25.79
N HIS A 530 1.34 36.00 24.51
CA HIS A 530 0.40 35.51 23.50
C HIS A 530 0.43 33.99 23.34
N ASN A 531 1.62 33.36 23.34
CA ASN A 531 1.72 31.89 23.28
C ASN A 531 1.04 31.24 24.50
N ILE A 532 1.24 31.77 25.70
CA ILE A 532 0.56 31.28 26.92
C ILE A 532 -0.96 31.43 26.82
N GLU A 533 -1.45 32.58 26.36
CA GLU A 533 -2.89 32.84 26.17
C GLU A 533 -3.51 31.88 25.15
N GLU A 534 -2.85 31.64 24.01
CA GLU A 534 -3.35 30.68 23.00
C GLU A 534 -3.30 29.23 23.50
N ILE A 535 -2.31 28.85 24.31
CA ILE A 535 -2.27 27.53 24.96
C ILE A 535 -3.46 27.36 25.92
N TYR A 536 -3.71 28.32 26.81
CA TYR A 536 -4.82 28.24 27.75
C TYR A 536 -6.17 28.25 27.03
N LYS A 537 -6.31 29.08 26.00
CA LYS A 537 -7.51 29.11 25.16
C LYS A 537 -7.75 27.79 24.42
N TRP A 538 -6.68 27.16 23.92
CA TRP A 538 -6.77 25.85 23.28
C TRP A 538 -7.19 24.78 24.29
N LEU A 539 -6.55 24.73 25.47
CA LEU A 539 -6.89 23.78 26.52
C LEU A 539 -8.32 23.99 27.06
N GLU A 540 -8.76 25.23 27.21
CA GLU A 540 -10.14 25.58 27.58
C GLU A 540 -11.15 25.02 26.57
N GLY A 541 -10.87 25.16 25.28
CA GLY A 541 -11.70 24.63 24.20
C GLY A 541 -11.80 23.10 24.24
N GLU A 542 -10.69 22.40 24.45
CA GLU A 542 -10.69 20.93 24.54
C GLU A 542 -11.36 20.42 25.83
N CYS A 543 -11.34 21.19 26.90
CA CYS A 543 -12.02 20.83 28.17
C CYS A 543 -13.52 21.10 28.15
N LEU A 544 -14.03 21.88 27.19
CA LEU A 544 -15.44 22.32 27.16
C LEU A 544 -16.44 21.16 27.10
N ASN A 545 -16.08 20.06 26.43
CA ASN A 545 -16.93 18.88 26.30
C ASN A 545 -16.77 17.87 27.46
N GLY A 546 -15.84 18.11 28.39
CA GLY A 546 -15.62 17.27 29.57
C GLY A 546 -14.89 15.94 29.32
N GLU A 547 -14.51 15.62 28.08
CA GLU A 547 -13.80 14.37 27.74
C GLU A 547 -12.32 14.40 28.13
N LEU A 548 -11.69 15.58 28.11
CA LEU A 548 -10.28 15.74 28.44
C LEU A 548 -10.10 15.98 29.94
N ASN A 549 -9.46 15.03 30.63
CA ASN A 549 -8.99 15.19 32.00
C ASN A 549 -7.52 15.61 32.01
N LEU A 550 -7.24 16.87 32.37
CA LEU A 550 -5.87 17.39 32.37
C LEU A 550 -5.04 16.90 33.56
N LEU A 551 -5.66 16.34 34.60
CA LEU A 551 -4.95 15.68 35.72
C LEU A 551 -4.04 14.53 35.25
N ASP A 552 -4.36 13.90 34.11
CA ASP A 552 -3.52 12.85 33.53
C ASP A 552 -2.17 13.37 33.03
N TYR A 553 -2.08 14.69 32.78
CA TYR A 553 -0.92 15.32 32.15
C TYR A 553 -0.25 16.38 33.00
N ILE A 554 -0.98 17.03 33.91
CA ILE A 554 -0.52 18.12 34.80
C ILE A 554 -0.71 17.66 36.24
N ARG A 555 0.36 17.67 37.03
CA ARG A 555 0.27 17.34 38.46
C ARG A 555 -0.20 18.55 39.27
N GLU A 556 -0.82 18.31 40.42
CA GLU A 556 -1.33 19.38 41.28
C GLU A 556 -0.24 20.37 41.69
N GLU A 557 0.99 19.90 41.89
CA GLU A 557 2.17 20.72 42.25
C GLU A 557 2.83 21.47 41.07
N ASP A 558 2.44 21.20 39.82
CA ASP A 558 3.05 21.80 38.63
C ASP A 558 2.69 23.29 38.55
N ARG A 559 3.71 24.17 38.68
CA ARG A 559 3.55 25.63 38.57
C ARG A 559 3.42 26.11 37.11
N LEU A 560 2.34 25.74 36.45
CA LEU A 560 2.10 26.03 35.03
C LEU A 560 1.01 27.07 34.77
N PHE A 561 0.40 27.62 35.81
CA PHE A 561 -0.68 28.61 35.69
C PHE A 561 -0.18 30.01 36.00
N LEU A 562 -0.21 30.88 35.00
CA LEU A 562 0.21 32.27 35.13
C LEU A 562 -0.95 33.11 35.70
N ASN A 563 -0.94 33.32 37.02
CA ASN A 563 -1.99 34.04 37.73
C ASN A 563 -1.62 35.52 37.95
N ILE A 564 -1.89 36.37 36.94
CA ILE A 564 -1.47 37.79 36.93
C ILE A 564 -2.61 38.78 36.67
N ASN A 565 -2.45 40.01 37.15
CA ASN A 565 -3.20 41.20 36.69
C ASN A 565 -2.52 41.82 35.46
N ARG A 566 -3.21 42.74 34.77
CA ARG A 566 -2.73 43.35 33.50
C ARG A 566 -1.31 43.91 33.55
N ASP A 567 -0.91 44.47 34.68
CA ASP A 567 0.37 45.19 34.83
C ASP A 567 1.50 44.38 35.49
N GLN A 568 1.29 43.07 35.73
CA GLN A 568 2.31 42.22 36.40
C GLN A 568 3.22 41.51 35.39
N ASP A 569 4.49 41.34 35.75
CA ASP A 569 5.52 40.71 34.91
C ASP A 569 5.27 39.19 34.75
N PRO A 570 5.00 38.68 33.53
CA PRO A 570 4.82 37.25 33.29
C PRO A 570 6.11 36.42 33.48
N PHE A 571 7.28 37.06 33.57
CA PHE A 571 8.56 36.40 33.83
C PHE A 571 8.92 36.31 35.31
N ASP A 572 8.12 36.89 36.21
CA ASP A 572 8.28 36.68 37.64
C ASP A 572 7.74 35.28 38.02
N LEU A 573 8.64 34.40 38.45
CA LEU A 573 8.32 33.02 38.83
C LEU A 573 7.31 32.92 39.98
N ARG A 574 7.11 33.99 40.76
CA ARG A 574 6.09 34.02 41.83
C ARG A 574 4.67 34.13 41.27
N ASN A 575 4.52 34.56 40.03
CA ASN A 575 3.24 34.65 39.34
C ASN A 575 2.80 33.32 38.72
N TRP A 576 3.71 32.35 38.62
CA TRP A 576 3.43 30.99 38.17
C TRP A 576 3.07 30.13 39.38
N VAL A 577 1.82 29.70 39.43
CA VAL A 577 1.24 29.00 40.56
C VAL A 577 0.78 27.60 40.14
N SER A 578 0.65 26.74 41.14
CA SER A 578 0.16 25.37 41.00
C SER A 578 -1.37 25.35 40.99
N ALA A 579 -1.99 24.24 40.60
CA ALA A 579 -3.46 24.11 40.65
C ALA A 579 -3.96 24.19 42.10
N ASP A 580 -3.19 23.64 43.06
CA ASP A 580 -3.48 23.70 44.49
C ASP A 580 -3.45 25.12 45.08
N ASP A 581 -2.71 26.03 44.44
CA ASP A 581 -2.59 27.43 44.85
C ASP A 581 -3.68 28.32 44.25
N LEU A 582 -4.72 27.73 43.65
CA LEU A 582 -5.83 28.42 43.01
C LEU A 582 -7.18 27.98 43.58
N ILE A 583 -8.09 28.94 43.73
CA ILE A 583 -9.49 28.71 44.07
C ILE A 583 -10.36 29.52 43.13
N LEU A 584 -11.08 28.81 42.24
CA LEU A 584 -12.00 29.38 41.27
C LEU A 584 -13.19 30.02 42.00
N ASN A 585 -13.66 31.16 41.51
CA ASN A 585 -14.74 31.98 42.09
C ASN A 585 -14.50 32.48 43.54
N ALA A 586 -13.27 32.41 44.04
CA ALA A 586 -12.90 33.11 45.27
C ALA A 586 -13.00 34.63 45.09
N ALA A 587 -13.22 35.36 46.17
CA ALA A 587 -13.25 36.83 46.13
C ALA A 587 -11.82 37.41 46.00
N PRO A 588 -11.62 38.62 45.43
CA PRO A 588 -10.29 39.21 45.27
C PRO A 588 -9.52 39.40 46.59
N GLU A 589 -10.22 39.52 47.71
CA GLU A 589 -9.64 39.63 49.05
C GLU A 589 -9.26 38.27 49.66
N GLU A 590 -9.67 37.16 49.04
CA GLU A 590 -9.39 35.80 49.50
C GLU A 590 -8.03 35.31 49.01
N GLU A 591 -7.36 34.51 49.84
CA GLU A 591 -6.14 33.81 49.43
C GLU A 591 -6.41 32.91 48.23
N ARG A 592 -5.40 32.71 47.37
CA ARG A 592 -5.48 31.81 46.21
C ARG A 592 -6.54 32.19 45.17
N PHE A 593 -7.03 33.42 45.19
CA PHE A 593 -7.93 33.96 44.17
C PHE A 593 -7.36 33.84 42.74
N VAL A 594 -8.20 33.34 41.83
CA VAL A 594 -7.91 33.30 40.39
C VAL A 594 -8.12 34.69 39.80
N LYS A 595 -7.03 35.35 39.37
CA LYS A 595 -7.07 36.69 38.77
C LYS A 595 -7.73 36.67 37.38
N SER A 596 -8.13 37.85 36.93
CA SER A 596 -8.95 38.05 35.72
C SER A 596 -8.36 37.46 34.43
N SER A 597 -7.03 37.40 34.29
CA SER A 597 -6.39 36.80 33.12
C SER A 597 -6.69 35.30 33.01
N LEU A 598 -6.54 34.58 34.12
CA LEU A 598 -6.71 33.14 34.20
C LEU A 598 -8.17 32.74 34.40
N ALA A 599 -8.98 33.60 35.02
CA ALA A 599 -10.42 33.38 35.24
C ALA A 599 -11.22 33.20 33.94
N THR A 600 -10.67 33.61 32.80
CA THR A 600 -11.24 33.41 31.46
C THR A 600 -11.29 31.93 31.03
N TYR A 601 -10.58 31.04 31.71
CA TYR A 601 -10.42 29.63 31.34
C TYR A 601 -10.92 28.66 32.44
N PRO A 602 -12.20 28.75 32.86
CA PRO A 602 -12.70 28.01 34.02
C PRO A 602 -12.78 26.49 33.78
N ASN A 603 -13.04 26.02 32.56
CA ASN A 603 -13.16 24.59 32.29
C ASN A 603 -11.79 23.90 32.33
N MET A 604 -10.75 24.55 31.80
CA MET A 604 -9.36 24.11 31.93
C MET A 604 -8.98 23.98 33.41
N LEU A 605 -9.28 25.01 34.23
CA LEU A 605 -8.95 25.00 35.66
C LEU A 605 -9.68 23.88 36.42
N ARG A 606 -10.96 23.64 36.14
CA ARG A 606 -11.70 22.51 36.71
C ARG A 606 -11.09 21.16 36.29
N SER A 607 -10.67 21.03 35.03
CA SER A 607 -10.08 19.81 34.49
C SER A 607 -8.73 19.44 35.13
N VAL A 608 -8.01 20.41 35.70
CA VAL A 608 -6.76 20.17 36.46
C VAL A 608 -6.99 20.08 37.98
N GLY A 609 -8.25 20.03 38.43
CA GLY A 609 -8.59 19.86 39.86
C GLY A 609 -8.57 21.14 40.68
N VAL A 610 -8.55 22.33 40.08
CA VAL A 610 -8.68 23.59 40.83
C VAL A 610 -10.00 23.59 41.59
N ARG A 611 -9.91 23.86 42.89
CA ARG A 611 -11.08 23.90 43.77
C ARG A 611 -11.93 25.12 43.44
N GLU A 612 -13.25 25.01 43.54
CA GLU A 612 -14.18 26.08 43.18
C GLU A 612 -15.08 26.44 44.35
N VAL A 613 -15.21 27.74 44.63
CA VAL A 613 -16.28 28.24 45.50
C VAL A 613 -17.60 28.08 44.78
N THR A 614 -18.45 27.23 45.33
CA THR A 614 -19.73 26.87 44.74
C THR A 614 -20.86 27.59 45.46
N ARG A 615 -21.75 28.21 44.68
CA ARG A 615 -22.97 28.77 45.25
C ARG A 615 -23.88 27.62 45.69
N PRO A 616 -24.39 27.63 46.93
CA PRO A 616 -25.28 26.57 47.40
C PRO A 616 -26.56 26.55 46.57
N ASN A 617 -27.10 25.36 46.36
CA ASN A 617 -28.43 25.17 45.77
C ASN A 617 -29.52 25.55 46.79
N PHE A 618 -29.68 26.85 47.02
CA PHE A 618 -30.65 27.42 47.95
C PHE A 618 -31.33 28.62 47.31
N GLU A 619 -32.62 28.48 47.02
CA GLU A 619 -33.42 29.52 46.37
C GLU A 619 -33.98 30.50 47.41
N ILE A 620 -33.68 31.78 47.23
CA ILE A 620 -34.29 32.86 48.01
C ILE A 620 -35.48 33.39 47.23
N ASN A 621 -36.67 33.17 47.78
CA ASN A 621 -37.93 33.56 47.20
C ASN A 621 -38.27 35.00 47.58
N VAL A 622 -38.51 35.83 46.56
CA VAL A 622 -39.00 37.20 46.73
C VAL A 622 -40.42 37.27 46.17
N ARG A 623 -41.39 37.61 47.03
CA ARG A 623 -42.79 37.73 46.61
C ARG A 623 -42.97 38.81 45.54
N ARG A 624 -43.95 38.67 44.66
CA ARG A 624 -44.30 39.75 43.73
C ARG A 624 -44.81 40.96 44.50
N HIS A 625 -44.25 42.12 44.19
CA HIS A 625 -44.67 43.40 44.76
C HIS A 625 -44.83 44.41 43.63
N ASN A 626 -46.03 44.96 43.49
CA ASN A 626 -46.34 45.89 42.42
C ASN A 626 -45.83 47.28 42.79
N GLN A 627 -44.68 47.66 42.26
CA GLN A 627 -44.16 49.02 42.33
C GLN A 627 -44.65 49.78 41.09
N SER A 628 -45.75 50.52 41.23
CA SER A 628 -46.29 51.34 40.13
C SER A 628 -45.31 52.45 39.71
N ASN A 629 -45.27 52.78 38.41
CA ASN A 629 -44.39 53.80 37.82
C ASN A 629 -44.36 55.10 38.63
N PHE A 630 -43.20 55.32 39.25
CA PHE A 630 -43.01 56.21 40.39
C PHE A 630 -42.92 57.70 40.06
N GLY A 631 -42.50 58.07 38.85
CA GLY A 631 -42.27 59.47 38.46
C GLY A 631 -43.50 60.40 38.49
N GLN A 632 -44.70 59.86 38.73
CA GLN A 632 -45.98 60.57 38.61
C GLN A 632 -46.89 60.47 39.85
N SER A 633 -46.50 59.78 40.92
CA SER A 633 -47.33 59.71 42.13
C SER A 633 -47.26 61.03 42.92
N ASN A 634 -48.40 61.70 43.07
CA ASN A 634 -48.53 62.88 43.93
C ASN A 634 -48.10 62.57 45.38
N MET A 635 -48.29 61.33 45.84
CA MET A 635 -47.91 60.90 47.19
C MET A 635 -46.39 61.02 47.43
N PHE A 636 -45.56 60.61 46.46
CA PHE A 636 -44.11 60.76 46.59
C PHE A 636 -43.65 62.22 46.50
N ARG A 637 -44.29 63.03 45.65
CA ARG A 637 -44.00 64.48 45.58
C ARG A 637 -44.28 65.17 46.93
N TYR A 638 -45.36 64.80 47.61
CA TYR A 638 -45.66 65.31 48.96
C TYR A 638 -44.61 64.89 49.99
N PHE A 639 -44.04 63.69 49.88
CA PHE A 639 -42.96 63.24 50.77
C PHE A 639 -41.68 64.05 50.60
N LEU A 640 -41.33 64.44 49.37
CA LEU A 640 -40.15 65.27 49.12
C LEU A 640 -40.28 66.66 49.77
N ASP A 641 -41.50 67.20 49.88
CA ASP A 641 -41.77 68.42 50.63
C ASP A 641 -41.86 68.14 52.14
N GLN A 642 -40.73 68.26 52.83
CA GLN A 642 -40.66 68.06 54.29
C GLN A 642 -41.42 69.10 55.12
N ASN A 643 -41.98 70.14 54.50
CA ASN A 643 -42.88 71.11 55.13
C ASN A 643 -44.36 70.86 54.82
N PHE A 644 -44.68 69.77 54.12
CA PHE A 644 -46.04 69.45 53.72
C PHE A 644 -46.98 69.34 54.94
N PRO A 645 -48.13 70.04 54.96
CA PRO A 645 -48.98 70.16 56.16
C PRO A 645 -49.55 68.85 56.70
N LEU A 646 -49.65 67.80 55.87
CA LEU A 646 -50.21 66.49 56.27
C LEU A 646 -49.17 65.52 56.83
N HIS A 647 -47.93 65.97 57.04
CA HIS A 647 -46.93 65.19 57.76
C HIS A 647 -47.16 65.28 59.28
N ASP A 648 -47.65 64.19 59.85
CA ASP A 648 -48.06 64.08 61.25
C ASP A 648 -47.22 63.07 62.06
N VAL A 649 -46.14 62.54 61.46
CA VAL A 649 -45.09 61.77 62.14
C VAL A 649 -43.74 62.38 61.84
N THR A 650 -42.88 62.48 62.86
CA THR A 650 -41.47 62.83 62.70
C THR A 650 -40.61 61.70 63.26
N PHE A 651 -39.84 61.05 62.40
CA PHE A 651 -38.75 60.19 62.85
C PHE A 651 -37.54 61.05 63.19
N ILE A 652 -36.95 60.82 64.36
CA ILE A 652 -35.73 61.52 64.80
C ILE A 652 -34.63 60.52 65.15
N MET A 653 -33.39 60.89 64.85
CA MET A 653 -32.20 60.22 65.36
C MET A 653 -31.07 61.24 65.49
N ASN A 654 -30.59 61.46 66.72
CA ASN A 654 -29.63 62.51 67.01
C ASN A 654 -30.16 63.88 66.51
N ASN A 655 -29.44 64.56 65.61
CA ASN A 655 -29.86 65.84 65.02
C ASN A 655 -30.67 65.68 63.72
N ASP A 656 -30.71 64.47 63.14
CA ASP A 656 -31.44 64.19 61.92
C ASP A 656 -32.93 63.97 62.22
N ARG A 657 -33.78 64.51 61.34
CA ARG A 657 -35.23 64.31 61.38
C ARG A 657 -35.79 64.11 59.98
N ILE A 658 -36.86 63.33 59.87
CA ILE A 658 -37.64 63.18 58.64
C ILE A 658 -39.12 63.08 58.98
N LYS A 659 -39.92 63.92 58.34
CA LYS A 659 -41.36 64.01 58.51
C LYS A 659 -42.09 63.16 57.47
N THR A 660 -43.19 62.56 57.88
CA THR A 660 -43.99 61.64 57.06
C THR A 660 -45.43 61.57 57.60
N SER A 661 -46.29 60.75 56.97
CA SER A 661 -47.71 60.61 57.29
C SER A 661 -48.02 59.26 57.94
N ARG A 662 -48.74 59.26 59.07
CA ARG A 662 -49.27 58.05 59.74
C ARG A 662 -50.08 57.20 58.79
N PHE A 663 -50.88 57.83 57.93
CA PHE A 663 -51.75 57.12 56.98
C PHE A 663 -50.93 56.31 55.99
N VAL A 664 -49.89 56.89 55.39
CA VAL A 664 -49.02 56.19 54.43
C VAL A 664 -48.26 55.06 55.10
N LEU A 665 -47.72 55.30 56.30
CA LEU A 665 -47.04 54.27 57.08
C LEU A 665 -47.96 53.09 57.43
N ALA A 666 -49.18 53.38 57.92
CA ALA A 666 -50.18 52.35 58.25
C ALA A 666 -50.72 51.61 57.02
N ALA A 667 -50.79 52.28 55.87
CA ALA A 667 -51.17 51.66 54.60
C ALA A 667 -50.06 50.72 54.07
N SER A 668 -48.79 51.04 54.36
CA SER A 668 -47.64 50.30 53.85
C SER A 668 -47.19 49.15 54.75
N SER A 669 -47.59 49.16 56.03
CA SER A 669 -47.16 48.19 57.04
C SER A 669 -48.23 47.97 58.10
N GLU A 670 -48.50 46.69 58.36
CA GLU A 670 -49.38 46.25 59.46
C GLU A 670 -48.85 46.69 60.84
N PHE A 671 -47.53 46.67 61.04
CA PHE A 671 -46.91 47.14 62.28
C PHE A 671 -47.27 48.59 62.58
N PHE A 672 -47.13 49.49 61.60
CA PHE A 672 -47.46 50.90 61.82
C PHE A 672 -48.96 51.10 62.05
N ARG A 673 -49.81 50.33 61.35
CA ARG A 673 -51.26 50.36 61.56
C ARG A 673 -51.62 49.99 62.99
N GLU A 674 -51.06 48.90 63.52
CA GLU A 674 -51.28 48.48 64.91
C GLU A 674 -50.74 49.51 65.91
N GLU A 675 -49.51 49.99 65.71
CA GLU A 675 -48.87 50.95 66.62
C GLU A 675 -49.63 52.28 66.74
N PHE A 676 -50.25 52.75 65.66
CA PHE A 676 -51.04 53.99 65.65
C PHE A 676 -52.50 53.80 66.11
N VAL A 677 -53.10 52.62 65.91
CA VAL A 677 -54.52 52.38 66.23
C VAL A 677 -54.71 51.81 67.63
N THR A 678 -53.87 50.84 68.02
CA THR A 678 -54.00 50.10 69.30
C THR A 678 -52.73 50.09 70.14
N GLY A 679 -51.57 50.45 69.58
CA GLY A 679 -50.26 50.32 70.21
C GLY A 679 -49.75 51.59 70.89
N ARG A 680 -48.42 51.77 70.90
CA ARG A 680 -47.72 52.79 71.73
C ARG A 680 -48.13 54.22 71.44
N TYR A 681 -48.59 54.47 70.22
CA TYR A 681 -48.92 55.79 69.73
C TYR A 681 -50.44 56.02 69.61
N ALA A 682 -51.26 55.04 70.02
CA ALA A 682 -52.71 55.15 70.03
C ALA A 682 -53.15 56.30 70.95
N GLY A 683 -54.05 57.16 70.43
CA GLY A 683 -54.60 58.30 71.18
C GLY A 683 -53.66 59.51 71.33
N GLN A 684 -52.44 59.48 70.79
CA GLN A 684 -51.55 60.64 70.82
C GLN A 684 -51.98 61.70 69.77
N SER A 685 -52.01 62.97 70.19
CA SER A 685 -52.25 64.10 69.29
C SER A 685 -51.07 64.30 68.34
N PRO A 686 -51.29 64.40 67.02
CA PRO A 686 -50.22 64.69 66.06
C PRO A 686 -49.61 66.10 66.27
N PRO A 687 -48.33 66.31 65.94
CA PRO A 687 -47.41 65.35 65.31
C PRO A 687 -46.78 64.37 66.32
N ILE A 688 -46.68 63.10 65.94
CA ILE A 688 -46.05 62.04 66.74
C ILE A 688 -44.55 62.03 66.47
N THR A 689 -43.73 62.03 67.52
CA THR A 689 -42.27 61.93 67.39
C THR A 689 -41.80 60.52 67.72
N ILE A 690 -41.13 59.87 66.76
CA ILE A 690 -40.58 58.52 66.91
C ILE A 690 -39.06 58.62 66.93
N ASN A 691 -38.46 58.38 68.10
CA ASN A 691 -37.00 58.33 68.21
C ASN A 691 -36.48 56.92 67.87
N ILE A 692 -35.73 56.81 66.78
CA ILE A 692 -35.20 55.53 66.28
C ILE A 692 -34.28 54.88 67.32
N ARG A 693 -33.55 55.66 68.13
CA ARG A 693 -32.66 55.14 69.18
C ARG A 693 -33.38 54.34 70.26
N ASN A 694 -34.69 54.50 70.39
CA ASN A 694 -35.51 53.82 71.39
C ASN A 694 -36.11 52.50 70.86
N LEU A 695 -35.84 52.13 69.60
CA LEU A 695 -36.46 50.98 68.94
C LEU A 695 -35.43 49.86 68.76
N GLU A 696 -35.45 48.85 69.62
CA GLU A 696 -34.69 47.62 69.42
C GLU A 696 -35.40 46.70 68.41
N PRO A 697 -34.70 46.09 67.42
CA PRO A 697 -33.25 46.03 67.23
C PRO A 697 -32.68 47.07 66.24
N ILE A 698 -33.43 48.13 65.90
CA ILE A 698 -33.07 49.10 64.85
C ILE A 698 -32.39 50.37 65.37
N ARG A 699 -32.05 50.46 66.66
CA ARG A 699 -31.47 51.68 67.27
C ARG A 699 -30.12 52.12 66.68
N ASP A 700 -29.42 51.23 65.99
CA ASP A 700 -28.05 51.43 65.49
C ASP A 700 -27.97 51.54 63.95
N ILE A 701 -29.11 51.69 63.26
CA ILE A 701 -29.13 51.89 61.80
C ILE A 701 -28.60 53.28 61.43
N ARG A 702 -28.16 53.46 60.19
CA ARG A 702 -27.86 54.80 59.65
C ARG A 702 -29.15 55.54 59.26
N PHE A 703 -29.23 56.83 59.55
CA PHE A 703 -30.44 57.62 59.25
C PHE A 703 -30.78 57.67 57.76
N ASN A 704 -29.76 57.70 56.90
CA ASN A 704 -29.96 57.67 55.45
C ASN A 704 -30.64 56.37 54.98
N SER A 705 -30.40 55.25 55.67
CA SER A 705 -31.10 53.99 55.40
C SER A 705 -32.60 54.14 55.68
N MET A 706 -32.99 54.86 56.74
CA MET A 706 -34.39 55.20 57.03
C MET A 706 -35.00 56.12 55.95
N ARG A 707 -34.25 57.10 55.44
CA ARG A 707 -34.69 57.94 54.31
C ARG A 707 -35.02 57.09 53.08
N ILE A 708 -34.15 56.13 52.74
CA ILE A 708 -34.34 55.20 51.62
C ILE A 708 -35.56 54.30 51.85
N LEU A 709 -35.74 53.80 53.06
CA LEU A 709 -36.92 53.01 53.43
C LEU A 709 -38.22 53.79 53.21
N LEU A 710 -38.28 55.02 53.72
CA LEU A 710 -39.49 55.84 53.59
C LEU A 710 -39.82 56.13 52.12
N ARG A 711 -38.80 56.40 51.29
CA ARG A 711 -39.02 56.53 49.84
C ARG A 711 -39.65 55.28 49.24
N TYR A 712 -39.19 54.10 49.65
CA TYR A 712 -39.78 52.83 49.25
C TYR A 712 -41.24 52.69 49.70
N LEU A 713 -41.58 53.06 50.95
CA LEU A 713 -42.97 53.04 51.44
C LEU A 713 -43.89 54.00 50.69
N TYR A 714 -43.34 55.10 50.17
CA TYR A 714 -44.05 56.04 49.31
C TYR A 714 -44.11 55.60 47.84
N GLY A 715 -43.75 54.35 47.56
CA GLY A 715 -43.88 53.73 46.25
C GLY A 715 -42.65 53.83 45.34
N GLN A 716 -41.51 54.34 45.83
CA GLN A 716 -40.26 54.29 45.04
C GLN A 716 -39.78 52.87 44.89
N SER A 717 -39.31 52.50 43.70
CA SER A 717 -38.55 51.26 43.57
C SER A 717 -37.30 51.34 44.45
N ILE A 718 -36.96 50.23 45.10
CA ILE A 718 -35.83 50.23 46.03
C ILE A 718 -34.54 50.61 45.30
N ASP A 719 -34.39 50.23 44.03
CA ASP A 719 -33.23 50.56 43.20
C ASP A 719 -33.09 52.06 42.96
N HIS A 720 -34.19 52.74 42.62
CA HIS A 720 -34.16 54.20 42.47
C HIS A 720 -33.94 54.93 43.80
N ALA A 721 -34.46 54.38 44.91
CA ALA A 721 -34.21 54.93 46.24
C ALA A 721 -32.73 54.79 46.62
N ILE A 722 -32.11 53.66 46.27
CA ILE A 722 -30.70 53.37 46.50
C ILE A 722 -29.77 54.19 45.60
N GLN A 723 -30.14 54.50 44.36
CA GLN A 723 -29.32 55.32 43.46
C GLN A 723 -29.32 56.80 43.89
N ASN A 724 -30.46 57.31 44.37
CA ASN A 724 -30.66 58.71 44.70
C ASN A 724 -30.46 59.05 46.19
N ARG A 725 -29.43 58.49 46.85
CA ARG A 725 -29.25 58.59 48.32
C ARG A 725 -29.01 60.03 48.83
N GLN A 726 -28.61 60.94 47.95
CA GLN A 726 -28.20 62.31 48.31
C GLN A 726 -29.34 63.35 48.18
N SER A 727 -30.46 63.06 47.50
CA SER A 727 -31.38 64.12 47.03
C SER A 727 -32.37 64.70 48.07
N LEU A 728 -32.10 64.58 49.37
CA LEU A 728 -32.98 65.12 50.43
C LEU A 728 -32.33 66.20 51.31
N ASN A 729 -31.03 66.45 51.16
CA ASN A 729 -30.37 67.62 51.73
C ASN A 729 -30.03 68.51 50.54
N GLY A 730 -30.73 69.64 50.39
CA GLY A 730 -30.73 70.47 49.20
C GLY A 730 -29.46 71.29 48.96
N ASP A 731 -28.27 70.82 49.34
CA ASP A 731 -27.00 71.49 49.03
C ASP A 731 -25.92 70.45 48.67
N ASP A 732 -25.12 70.83 47.68
CA ASP A 732 -23.79 70.35 47.30
C ASP A 732 -23.63 69.21 46.27
N GLU A 733 -23.14 69.65 45.12
CA GLU A 733 -22.23 69.06 44.13
C GLU A 733 -22.28 67.55 43.83
N GLU A 734 -22.56 67.32 42.55
CA GLU A 734 -22.48 66.08 41.79
C GLU A 734 -21.07 65.46 41.89
N HIS A 735 -20.86 64.63 42.92
CA HIS A 735 -19.79 63.65 42.95
C HIS A 735 -20.42 62.26 42.92
N HIS A 736 -20.37 61.63 41.74
CA HIS A 736 -20.61 60.21 41.53
C HIS A 736 -19.62 59.41 42.38
N ILE A 737 -19.95 59.15 43.64
CA ILE A 737 -19.19 58.20 44.46
C ILE A 737 -19.42 56.81 43.87
N VAL A 738 -18.34 56.20 43.40
CA VAL A 738 -18.28 54.82 42.95
C VAL A 738 -18.96 53.93 44.00
N VAL A 739 -20.04 53.28 43.59
CA VAL A 739 -20.79 52.34 44.42
C VAL A 739 -19.88 51.14 44.70
N ASN A 740 -19.28 51.08 45.89
CA ASN A 740 -18.51 49.92 46.35
C ASN A 740 -19.43 48.95 47.11
N ASP A 741 -19.21 47.65 46.94
CA ASP A 741 -19.98 46.55 47.55
C ASP A 741 -20.03 46.63 49.08
N SER A 742 -18.98 47.18 49.71
CA SER A 742 -18.94 47.45 51.15
C SER A 742 -20.02 48.45 51.62
N ASN A 743 -20.28 49.51 50.84
CA ASN A 743 -21.32 50.50 51.14
C ASN A 743 -22.74 49.95 50.91
N ASN A 744 -22.88 48.99 49.99
CA ASN A 744 -24.13 48.27 49.75
C ASN A 744 -24.41 47.24 50.84
N LEU A 745 -23.39 46.52 51.30
CA LEU A 745 -23.49 45.55 52.38
C LEU A 745 -24.10 46.18 53.65
N VAL A 746 -23.53 47.31 54.12
CA VAL A 746 -24.06 47.99 55.31
C VAL A 746 -25.48 48.51 55.07
N LEU A 747 -25.80 48.97 53.86
CA LEU A 747 -27.14 49.48 53.56
C LEU A 747 -28.18 48.36 53.55
N TYR A 748 -27.88 47.25 52.90
CA TYR A 748 -28.77 46.11 52.84
C TYR A 748 -28.98 45.50 54.23
N LYS A 749 -27.93 45.49 55.08
CA LYS A 749 -28.05 45.10 56.50
C LYS A 749 -29.03 46.03 57.27
N ASP A 750 -28.91 47.36 57.11
CA ASP A 750 -29.82 48.31 57.75
C ASP A 750 -31.27 48.16 57.26
N LEU A 751 -31.46 48.08 55.94
CA LEU A 751 -32.78 47.93 55.31
C LEU A 751 -33.45 46.61 55.72
N LEU A 752 -32.69 45.52 55.83
CA LEU A 752 -33.21 44.24 56.28
C LEU A 752 -33.70 44.29 57.74
N LYS A 753 -32.90 44.88 58.64
CA LYS A 753 -33.30 45.06 60.05
C LYS A 753 -34.61 45.83 60.17
N MET A 754 -34.71 46.96 59.47
CA MET A 754 -35.94 47.76 59.46
C MET A 754 -37.10 47.04 58.78
N ALA A 755 -36.86 46.35 57.67
CA ALA A 755 -37.91 45.61 56.98
C ALA A 755 -38.48 44.47 57.84
N ASN A 756 -37.63 43.80 58.62
CA ASN A 756 -38.09 42.82 59.59
C ASN A 756 -38.87 43.48 60.75
N TYR A 757 -38.33 44.56 61.33
CA TYR A 757 -38.97 45.24 62.47
C TYR A 757 -40.32 45.87 62.11
N PHE A 758 -40.42 46.52 60.95
CA PHE A 758 -41.66 47.13 60.45
C PHE A 758 -42.52 46.16 59.63
N VAL A 759 -42.26 44.85 59.66
CA VAL A 759 -43.08 43.82 58.99
C VAL A 759 -43.29 44.08 57.49
N LEU A 760 -42.22 44.46 56.79
CA LEU A 760 -42.18 44.74 55.35
C LEU A 760 -41.65 43.53 54.58
N ASN A 761 -42.49 42.51 54.45
CA ASN A 761 -42.08 41.19 53.97
C ASN A 761 -41.36 41.20 52.60
N HIS A 762 -41.87 41.93 51.61
CA HIS A 762 -41.21 42.00 50.29
C HIS A 762 -39.80 42.60 50.37
N LEU A 763 -39.65 43.74 51.06
CA LEU A 763 -38.35 44.40 51.16
C LEU A 763 -37.36 43.52 51.94
N LYS A 764 -37.83 42.83 52.98
CA LYS A 764 -37.04 41.87 53.73
C LYS A 764 -36.50 40.78 52.80
N GLU A 765 -37.37 40.07 52.09
CA GLU A 765 -37.00 38.99 51.16
C GLU A 765 -36.03 39.49 50.07
N LEU A 766 -36.26 40.68 49.54
CA LEU A 766 -35.38 41.29 48.53
C LEU A 766 -33.99 41.61 49.09
N MET A 767 -33.89 42.09 50.33
CA MET A 767 -32.59 42.33 50.98
C MET A 767 -31.88 41.02 51.33
N GLU A 768 -32.62 39.96 51.70
CA GLU A 768 -32.05 38.61 51.88
C GLU A 768 -31.43 38.11 50.58
N LEU A 769 -32.13 38.27 49.44
CA LEU A 769 -31.62 37.92 48.13
C LEU A 769 -30.34 38.70 47.79
N ARG A 770 -30.34 40.03 47.95
CA ARG A 770 -29.18 40.87 47.63
C ARG A 770 -27.96 40.57 48.51
N LEU A 771 -28.18 40.37 49.80
CA LEU A 771 -27.11 40.01 50.73
C LEU A 771 -26.52 38.63 50.40
N SER A 772 -27.30 37.69 49.88
CA SER A 772 -26.80 36.37 49.47
C SER A 772 -25.73 36.44 48.36
N TYR A 773 -25.80 37.45 47.48
CA TYR A 773 -24.79 37.67 46.44
C TYR A 773 -23.49 38.24 46.97
N LEU A 774 -23.52 38.85 48.16
CA LEU A 774 -22.35 39.43 48.82
C LEU A 774 -21.70 38.46 49.83
N VAL A 775 -22.20 37.22 49.91
CA VAL A 775 -21.63 36.19 50.79
C VAL A 775 -20.34 35.65 50.17
N THR A 776 -19.26 35.69 50.95
CA THR A 776 -17.95 35.15 50.62
C THR A 776 -17.50 34.19 51.71
N ARG A 777 -16.40 33.44 51.51
CA ARG A 777 -15.89 32.53 52.55
C ARG A 777 -15.42 33.28 53.78
N LEU A 778 -14.91 34.51 53.60
CA LEU A 778 -14.45 35.36 54.70
C LEU A 778 -15.60 35.89 55.55
N ASN A 779 -16.74 36.23 54.95
CA ASN A 779 -17.83 36.92 55.66
C ASN A 779 -19.02 36.02 56.03
N VAL A 780 -19.11 34.79 55.51
CA VAL A 780 -20.31 33.95 55.67
C VAL A 780 -20.68 33.69 57.14
N GLN A 781 -19.69 33.53 58.03
CA GLN A 781 -19.97 33.32 59.46
C GLN A 781 -20.59 34.56 60.11
N GLU A 782 -20.09 35.74 59.78
CA GLU A 782 -20.65 37.01 60.25
C GLU A 782 -22.04 37.24 59.65
N MET A 783 -22.21 36.96 58.35
CA MET A 783 -23.50 37.06 57.67
C MET A 783 -24.55 36.12 58.28
N ASN A 784 -24.17 34.90 58.64
CA ASN A 784 -25.06 33.94 59.27
C ASN A 784 -25.52 34.40 60.67
N ARG A 785 -24.61 34.94 61.48
CA ARG A 785 -24.93 35.55 62.78
C ARG A 785 -25.87 36.74 62.62
N PHE A 786 -25.57 37.63 61.66
CA PHE A 786 -26.40 38.78 61.34
C PHE A 786 -27.81 38.37 60.87
N ALA A 787 -27.91 37.35 60.01
CA ALA A 787 -29.18 36.84 59.53
C ALA A 787 -30.04 36.29 60.68
N SER A 788 -29.40 35.56 61.60
CA SER A 788 -30.04 35.04 62.80
C SER A 788 -30.56 36.14 63.72
N SER A 789 -29.75 37.18 64.00
CA SER A 789 -30.16 38.28 64.87
C SER A 789 -31.20 39.22 64.25
N SER A 790 -31.26 39.27 62.91
CA SER A 790 -32.15 40.19 62.17
C SER A 790 -33.44 39.52 61.68
N GLY A 791 -33.67 38.25 62.05
CA GLY A 791 -34.86 37.48 61.66
C GLY A 791 -34.90 37.08 60.18
N ALA A 792 -33.76 37.06 59.50
CA ALA A 792 -33.65 36.85 58.06
C ALA A 792 -33.48 35.36 57.70
N ASN A 793 -34.60 34.64 57.62
CA ASN A 793 -34.60 33.17 57.60
C ASN A 793 -34.03 32.57 56.31
N GLN A 794 -34.30 33.14 55.13
CA GLN A 794 -33.78 32.60 53.86
C GLN A 794 -32.29 32.91 53.72
N LEU A 795 -31.86 34.11 54.10
CA LEU A 795 -30.43 34.43 54.14
C LEU A 795 -29.65 33.53 55.11
N ARG A 796 -30.24 33.21 56.29
CA ARG A 796 -29.65 32.26 57.24
C ARG A 796 -29.49 30.87 56.62
N GLY A 797 -30.57 30.33 56.03
CA GLY A 797 -30.53 29.04 55.35
C GLY A 797 -29.53 29.01 54.19
N PHE A 798 -29.42 30.10 53.42
CA PHE A 798 -28.39 30.25 52.39
C PHE A 798 -26.98 30.19 52.98
N CYS A 799 -26.70 30.93 54.06
CA CYS A 799 -25.38 30.94 54.71
C CYS A 799 -25.00 29.58 55.29
N GLU A 800 -25.94 28.89 55.95
CA GLU A 800 -25.75 27.53 56.47
C GLU A 800 -25.38 26.55 55.34
N ARG A 801 -26.14 26.56 54.23
CA ARG A 801 -25.81 25.74 53.04
C ARG A 801 -24.50 26.13 52.39
N PHE A 802 -24.16 27.42 52.35
CA PHE A 802 -22.88 27.88 51.81
C PHE A 802 -21.70 27.30 52.63
N ILE A 803 -21.81 27.31 53.96
CA ILE A 803 -20.81 26.74 54.87
C ILE A 803 -20.72 25.22 54.68
N GLU A 804 -21.84 24.51 54.57
CA GLU A 804 -21.85 23.06 54.30
C GLU A 804 -21.15 22.72 52.98
N THR A 805 -21.43 23.49 51.92
CA THR A 805 -20.93 23.21 50.56
C THR A 805 -19.44 23.53 50.43
N ASN A 806 -18.99 24.63 51.04
CA ASN A 806 -17.63 25.17 50.87
C ASN A 806 -16.73 24.97 52.09
N GLY A 807 -17.19 24.34 53.18
CA GLY A 807 -16.46 24.27 54.46
C GLY A 807 -15.16 23.47 54.44
N ARG A 808 -14.87 22.77 53.34
CA ARG A 808 -13.61 22.03 53.11
C ARG A 808 -12.57 22.85 52.30
N LEU A 809 -12.96 24.02 51.80
CA LEU A 809 -12.08 24.98 51.13
C LEU A 809 -11.44 25.87 52.18
#